data_AF-A0A2D6BJW4-F1
#
_entry.id   AF-A0A2D6BJW4-F1
#
_cell.length_a   1.000
_cell.length_b   1.000
_cell.length_c   1.000
_cell.angle_alpha   90.00
_cell.angle_beta   90.00
_cell.angle_gamma   90.00
#
_symmetry.space_group_name_H-M   'P 1'
#
loop_
_entity.id
_entity.type
_entity.pdbx_description
1 polymer ?
#
loop_
_entity_poly.entity_id
_entity_poly.type
_entity_poly.pdbx_seq_one_letter_code
_entity_poly.pdbx_strand_id
1 'polypeptide(L)'
;MIGRARALGVVGLLVGGLFLGPTAASALEFWDGRVDVHGYYEQQIRSIWEDFSGSNDWDLTQWYHVLDLEIEAEFAPDGIGPFDLVSGFARIEARFDCVWRRGCGLFRNVDVYGDRPGRLPQRLQSGRRSGWANTSQYLGDVRREFDYDITFLPMENKDHPAGSRVAVGPWGSLTYGALHGISAGLDGEFDAQPRPDSDDPAQLVFSNLSECLFASQRIPGPENGFGVRQIIHNLKCKIEPIHDADQVPNPFRSRDPNHRVLGGAGGFGELPFRPAPEVRFDAGAPKHVPQGIWYPSVRLQQALREGEFDAIDQNFTVNELQWNRGASQQDEKELKEAYLDIEMFDSRLWIRAGKQNIVWGKTELFRTTDQFNPQDLALASLPNLEESRIALWALRATWSFYEVGPFEDVRLEIAANFDQYEPADLGRCGEPYSPLVLCSLTFGYLNHGQNGFGLAGSVRPPNPWNSWHGVEVGARLEWRWNRFSFAITDFYGYSDFPYIDIMFTYSRNVDPESGRPRKANATGRCRRGTEDSCLTPDNALLEHPANQSNFAWVCAATVGVAPTLDASACAQTLFNSQVVPEDAPLHLAGNLGVLMSGQNGVVSEPATAFTSGTGILEPLGMFTLTTRSELTRYAPFGQTAVFLVTGGFGITPLVPLTRDMDDGLAATSAIVDPAIVAASAANGFGAFFIDGFLGAGLSPFLSDEQEALLGCGPFYGTNCDVDGIDFLNMDANAFFEAWPTGQGTFLGGEVWDTTRADRPQPGTVGFEGFTCAAITGCRGPGDPGYDPRKDGTILVGGAPHPVTGEPLPGAVHPFTGQPFRAEIAIVSWNALMLAVALSQGDEPAKALFDPDDPFARNKCSFREPVHCAFVLGLWALSGSTRATVKAGGNGRFGRRQFQWHGGNEIVLRYEKRNVLGFSMDFAEDLTKTNWGMEFTWIEGEPGTDAEAYDGSSKLDSFNLTVSVDRPTFINFLNANRTFFFNSQWFFQYVEGYRQSHTSTGPWNMLMTLSVSTGYFQDRLLPFVTGVYDMRSNSGAFLTAIVYRFTENFSTAFGVAAFSGRFKEADAAINDVGSGVINRIGKDSEKQFFEPGLSLIRERDEIFMSLRYTF
;
A
#
# COMPACT_ATOMS: atom_id res chain seq x y z
N MET A 1 -20.27 -31.40 16.72
CA MET A 1 -21.45 -31.44 17.62
C MET A 1 -21.15 -31.09 19.08
N ILE A 2 -19.89 -31.10 19.53
CA ILE A 2 -19.51 -30.78 20.93
C ILE A 2 -19.53 -29.25 21.22
N GLY A 3 -19.43 -28.39 20.20
CA GLY A 3 -19.51 -26.93 20.36
C GLY A 3 -20.91 -26.34 20.56
N ARG A 4 -22.00 -27.07 20.22
CA ARG A 4 -23.38 -26.59 20.43
C ARG A 4 -23.83 -26.72 21.89
N ALA A 5 -23.20 -27.58 22.68
CA ALA A 5 -23.60 -27.85 24.06
C ALA A 5 -23.11 -26.77 25.06
N ARG A 6 -22.03 -26.02 24.74
CA ARG A 6 -21.52 -24.96 25.62
C ARG A 6 -22.29 -23.63 25.51
N ALA A 7 -22.72 -23.25 24.30
CA ALA A 7 -23.53 -22.05 24.09
C ALA A 7 -24.92 -22.16 24.74
N LEU A 8 -25.54 -23.34 24.70
CA LEU A 8 -26.83 -23.61 25.36
C LEU A 8 -26.73 -23.64 26.90
N GLY A 9 -25.57 -24.01 27.47
CA GLY A 9 -25.35 -23.99 28.92
C GLY A 9 -25.26 -22.58 29.49
N VAL A 10 -24.60 -21.66 28.78
CA VAL A 10 -24.45 -20.24 29.19
C VAL A 10 -25.75 -19.47 28.93
N VAL A 11 -26.42 -19.69 27.79
CA VAL A 11 -27.75 -19.12 27.53
C VAL A 11 -28.80 -19.65 28.52
N GLY A 12 -28.69 -20.91 28.95
CA GLY A 12 -29.57 -21.48 30.00
C GLY A 12 -29.38 -20.83 31.38
N LEU A 13 -28.15 -20.44 31.74
CA LEU A 13 -27.85 -19.67 32.95
C LEU A 13 -28.30 -18.19 32.83
N LEU A 14 -28.14 -17.58 31.65
CA LEU A 14 -28.57 -16.20 31.35
C LEU A 14 -30.10 -16.04 31.33
N VAL A 15 -30.84 -17.04 30.84
CA VAL A 15 -32.30 -17.06 30.91
C VAL A 15 -32.77 -17.33 32.35
N GLY A 16 -32.00 -18.09 33.15
CA GLY A 16 -32.29 -18.29 34.57
C GLY A 16 -32.25 -16.99 35.40
N GLY A 17 -31.31 -16.08 35.10
CA GLY A 17 -31.21 -14.78 35.77
C GLY A 17 -32.34 -13.80 35.45
N LEU A 18 -32.87 -13.84 34.22
CA LEU A 18 -34.00 -13.00 33.77
C LEU A 18 -35.35 -13.35 34.44
N PHE A 19 -35.44 -14.50 35.14
CA PHE A 19 -36.65 -14.94 35.86
C PHE A 19 -36.52 -14.90 37.40
N LEU A 20 -35.41 -14.39 37.94
CA LEU A 20 -35.31 -14.08 39.35
C LEU A 20 -35.99 -12.72 39.58
N GLY A 21 -37.02 -12.70 40.43
CA GLY A 21 -37.78 -11.49 40.75
C GLY A 21 -36.89 -10.36 41.27
N PRO A 22 -37.40 -9.11 41.30
CA PRO A 22 -36.60 -7.93 41.65
C PRO A 22 -36.06 -8.06 43.08
N THR A 23 -34.79 -8.41 43.22
CA THR A 23 -34.00 -8.23 44.44
C THR A 23 -33.31 -6.86 44.38
N ALA A 24 -33.00 -6.26 45.52
CA ALA A 24 -32.14 -5.08 45.55
C ALA A 24 -30.78 -5.43 44.92
N ALA A 25 -30.11 -4.49 44.24
CA ALA A 25 -28.70 -4.64 43.89
C ALA A 25 -27.92 -4.83 45.20
N SER A 26 -27.33 -5.99 45.39
CA SER A 26 -26.60 -6.32 46.60
C SER A 26 -25.47 -7.25 46.19
N ALA A 27 -24.24 -6.82 46.48
CA ALA A 27 -23.06 -7.63 46.26
C ALA A 27 -23.23 -9.01 46.91
N LEU A 28 -22.66 -10.04 46.28
CA LEU A 28 -22.55 -11.35 46.89
C LEU A 28 -21.39 -11.28 47.90
N GLU A 29 -21.74 -11.06 49.16
CA GLU A 29 -20.79 -11.02 50.27
C GLU A 29 -20.43 -12.44 50.71
N PHE A 30 -19.14 -12.71 50.86
CA PHE A 30 -18.61 -13.95 51.41
C PHE A 30 -17.65 -13.65 52.57
N TRP A 31 -17.46 -14.63 53.47
CA TRP A 31 -16.49 -14.54 54.58
C TRP A 31 -16.70 -13.35 55.52
N ASP A 32 -17.93 -13.11 55.96
CA ASP A 32 -18.32 -11.99 56.83
C ASP A 32 -18.00 -10.60 56.21
N GLY A 33 -18.25 -10.42 54.91
CA GLY A 33 -18.06 -9.14 54.20
C GLY A 33 -16.61 -8.82 53.84
N ARG A 34 -15.73 -9.84 53.82
CA ARG A 34 -14.31 -9.66 53.41
C ARG A 34 -14.09 -9.86 51.93
N VAL A 35 -15.03 -10.47 51.24
CA VAL A 35 -15.00 -10.65 49.79
C VAL A 35 -16.34 -10.28 49.23
N ASP A 36 -16.35 -9.26 48.37
CA ASP A 36 -17.54 -8.76 47.74
C ASP A 36 -17.43 -8.96 46.23
N VAL A 37 -18.49 -9.51 45.65
CA VAL A 37 -18.61 -9.69 44.21
C VAL A 37 -19.81 -8.90 43.71
N HIS A 38 -19.57 -7.97 42.81
CA HIS A 38 -20.60 -7.20 42.14
C HIS A 38 -20.29 -7.15 40.64
N GLY A 39 -21.27 -6.74 39.84
CA GLY A 39 -21.04 -6.68 38.41
C GLY A 39 -22.28 -6.34 37.62
N TYR A 40 -22.20 -6.57 36.32
CA TYR A 40 -23.33 -6.37 35.45
C TYR A 40 -23.31 -7.29 34.24
N TYR A 41 -24.50 -7.53 33.72
CA TYR A 41 -24.70 -8.05 32.38
C TYR A 41 -25.27 -6.94 31.50
N GLU A 42 -24.66 -6.70 30.35
CA GLU A 42 -25.15 -5.74 29.36
C GLU A 42 -25.29 -6.40 27.99
N GLN A 43 -26.41 -6.14 27.33
CA GLN A 43 -26.58 -6.40 25.92
C GLN A 43 -26.50 -5.08 25.16
N GLN A 44 -25.58 -4.99 24.19
CA GLN A 44 -25.42 -3.80 23.35
C GLN A 44 -25.69 -4.16 21.89
N ILE A 45 -26.48 -3.34 21.21
CA ILE A 45 -26.76 -3.46 19.78
C ILE A 45 -26.40 -2.12 19.14
N ARG A 46 -25.55 -2.15 18.12
CA ARG A 46 -25.16 -0.95 17.37
C ARG A 46 -25.15 -1.25 15.88
N SER A 47 -25.51 -0.24 15.12
CA SER A 47 -25.60 -0.30 13.67
C SER A 47 -25.10 0.98 13.06
N ILE A 48 -24.41 0.86 11.93
CA ILE A 48 -23.99 2.00 11.12
C ILE A 48 -25.05 2.28 10.04
N TRP A 49 -25.31 3.55 9.78
CA TRP A 49 -26.23 4.01 8.75
C TRP A 49 -25.79 5.37 8.21
N GLU A 50 -24.92 5.32 7.20
CA GLU A 50 -24.29 6.48 6.56
C GLU A 50 -25.32 7.58 6.19
N ASP A 51 -25.09 8.81 6.67
CA ASP A 51 -25.92 10.02 6.49
C ASP A 51 -27.38 9.89 6.99
N PHE A 52 -27.72 8.83 7.75
CA PHE A 52 -29.10 8.46 8.09
C PHE A 52 -30.04 8.46 6.88
N SER A 53 -29.51 8.13 5.70
CA SER A 53 -30.20 8.25 4.42
C SER A 53 -30.77 6.90 4.00
N GLY A 54 -32.06 6.85 3.69
CA GLY A 54 -32.72 5.62 3.17
C GLY A 54 -32.18 5.14 1.81
N SER A 55 -31.30 5.91 1.16
CA SER A 55 -30.58 5.50 -0.05
C SER A 55 -29.29 4.73 0.22
N ASN A 56 -28.77 4.80 1.44
CA ASN A 56 -27.60 4.06 1.91
C ASN A 56 -28.04 2.76 2.62
N ASP A 57 -27.14 1.77 2.67
CA ASP A 57 -27.43 0.51 3.38
C ASP A 57 -27.35 0.74 4.90
N TRP A 58 -28.21 0.04 5.65
CA TRP A 58 -28.19 0.00 7.12
C TRP A 58 -27.58 -1.32 7.57
N ASP A 59 -26.43 -1.28 8.24
CA ASP A 59 -25.65 -2.45 8.63
C ASP A 59 -25.61 -2.68 10.14
N LEU A 60 -25.96 -3.90 10.58
CA LEU A 60 -25.78 -4.33 11.96
C LEU A 60 -24.30 -4.65 12.21
N THR A 61 -23.64 -3.82 13.01
CA THR A 61 -22.19 -3.83 13.20
C THR A 61 -21.76 -4.40 14.54
N GLN A 62 -22.66 -4.46 15.52
CA GLN A 62 -22.37 -5.00 16.83
C GLN A 62 -23.61 -5.59 17.47
N TRP A 63 -23.46 -6.76 18.07
CA TRP A 63 -24.46 -7.33 18.96
C TRP A 63 -23.75 -8.05 20.11
N TYR A 64 -23.33 -7.25 21.10
CA TYR A 64 -22.56 -7.69 22.24
C TYR A 64 -23.43 -8.23 23.37
N HIS A 65 -22.89 -9.25 24.01
CA HIS A 65 -23.23 -9.71 25.34
C HIS A 65 -22.00 -9.51 26.22
N VAL A 66 -22.07 -8.58 27.16
CA VAL A 66 -20.99 -8.23 28.09
C VAL A 66 -21.37 -8.75 29.46
N LEU A 67 -20.47 -9.51 30.07
CA LEU A 67 -20.53 -9.89 31.48
C LEU A 67 -19.29 -9.32 32.16
N ASP A 68 -19.50 -8.44 33.12
CA ASP A 68 -18.45 -7.82 33.93
C ASP A 68 -18.61 -8.25 35.38
N LEU A 69 -17.53 -8.73 35.98
CA LEU A 69 -17.45 -9.20 37.35
C LEU A 69 -16.29 -8.50 38.05
N GLU A 70 -16.60 -7.77 39.11
CA GLU A 70 -15.65 -7.10 39.99
C GLU A 70 -15.61 -7.84 41.33
N ILE A 71 -14.41 -8.18 41.77
CA ILE A 71 -14.13 -8.95 42.97
C ILE A 71 -13.21 -8.12 43.84
N GLU A 72 -13.71 -7.74 45.01
CA GLU A 72 -12.95 -7.03 46.05
C GLU A 72 -12.66 -7.98 47.20
N ALA A 73 -11.44 -7.94 47.73
CA ALA A 73 -11.02 -8.78 48.84
C ALA A 73 -10.18 -7.98 49.86
N GLU A 74 -10.61 -7.95 51.11
CA GLU A 74 -9.89 -7.32 52.21
C GLU A 74 -9.11 -8.38 53.02
N PHE A 75 -7.80 -8.44 52.82
CA PHE A 75 -6.96 -9.45 53.48
C PHE A 75 -6.58 -9.05 54.91
N ALA A 76 -6.29 -7.77 55.13
CA ALA A 76 -5.94 -7.20 56.43
C ALA A 76 -6.59 -5.82 56.62
N PRO A 77 -7.93 -5.76 56.85
CA PRO A 77 -8.66 -4.49 56.99
C PRO A 77 -8.28 -3.70 58.25
N ASP A 78 -7.88 -4.38 59.31
CA ASP A 78 -7.42 -3.77 60.57
C ASP A 78 -5.88 -3.63 60.64
N GLY A 79 -5.18 -3.87 59.53
CA GLY A 79 -3.71 -3.89 59.44
C GLY A 79 -3.04 -5.16 59.99
N ILE A 80 -1.79 -5.41 59.57
CA ILE A 80 -0.95 -6.50 60.09
C ILE A 80 0.53 -6.10 60.11
N GLY A 81 1.10 -5.96 61.31
CA GLY A 81 2.52 -5.60 61.46
C GLY A 81 2.81 -4.18 60.93
N PRO A 82 3.71 -4.01 59.94
CA PRO A 82 4.04 -2.70 59.36
C PRO A 82 3.03 -2.22 58.30
N PHE A 83 2.02 -3.02 57.97
CA PHE A 83 1.00 -2.72 56.96
C PHE A 83 -0.27 -2.23 57.64
N ASP A 84 -0.74 -1.05 57.24
CA ASP A 84 -1.97 -0.43 57.75
C ASP A 84 -3.21 -1.01 57.06
N LEU A 85 -3.10 -1.33 55.77
CA LEU A 85 -4.13 -1.98 54.96
C LEU A 85 -3.50 -2.90 53.90
N VAL A 86 -4.11 -4.06 53.66
CA VAL A 86 -3.84 -4.89 52.48
C VAL A 86 -5.16 -5.35 51.87
N SER A 87 -5.43 -4.93 50.63
CA SER A 87 -6.61 -5.32 49.86
C SER A 87 -6.23 -5.76 48.44
N GLY A 88 -7.12 -6.53 47.81
CA GLY A 88 -6.98 -6.98 46.44
C GLY A 88 -8.25 -6.69 45.64
N PHE A 89 -8.05 -6.42 44.36
CA PHE A 89 -9.10 -6.19 43.38
C PHE A 89 -8.85 -7.04 42.15
N ALA A 90 -9.91 -7.61 41.58
CA ALA A 90 -9.87 -8.26 40.28
C ALA A 90 -11.13 -7.96 39.47
N ARG A 91 -10.97 -7.63 38.19
CA ARG A 91 -12.05 -7.39 37.24
C ARG A 91 -11.95 -8.33 36.05
N ILE A 92 -13.02 -9.09 35.81
CA ILE A 92 -13.14 -10.04 34.71
C ILE A 92 -14.27 -9.57 33.79
N GLU A 93 -13.96 -9.32 32.53
CA GLU A 93 -14.91 -8.86 31.52
C GLU A 93 -14.94 -9.83 30.33
N ALA A 94 -16.08 -10.49 30.13
CA ALA A 94 -16.30 -11.37 28.99
C ALA A 94 -17.25 -10.71 27.99
N ARG A 95 -16.76 -10.46 26.77
CA ARG A 95 -17.55 -9.90 25.65
C ARG A 95 -17.78 -10.97 24.60
N PHE A 96 -19.03 -11.10 24.14
CA PHE A 96 -19.37 -12.02 23.06
C PHE A 96 -20.23 -11.33 22.00
N ASP A 97 -19.77 -11.36 20.74
CA ASP A 97 -20.45 -10.70 19.63
C ASP A 97 -21.12 -11.67 18.66
N CYS A 98 -22.41 -11.44 18.44
CA CYS A 98 -23.23 -12.24 17.55
C CYS A 98 -23.05 -11.94 16.06
N VAL A 99 -22.49 -10.78 15.65
CA VAL A 99 -22.39 -10.40 14.22
C VAL A 99 -21.47 -11.32 13.43
N TRP A 100 -20.40 -11.83 14.04
CA TRP A 100 -19.44 -12.77 13.44
C TRP A 100 -20.05 -14.11 13.03
N ARG A 101 -21.25 -14.44 13.53
CA ARG A 101 -21.96 -15.69 13.22
C ARG A 101 -23.41 -15.45 12.82
N ARG A 102 -23.67 -14.45 11.97
CA ARG A 102 -25.01 -14.23 11.41
C ARG A 102 -26.08 -13.97 12.47
N GLY A 103 -25.75 -13.06 13.39
CA GLY A 103 -26.58 -12.74 14.55
C GLY A 103 -26.80 -13.98 15.42
N CYS A 104 -25.73 -14.66 15.81
CA CYS A 104 -25.79 -15.93 16.56
C CYS A 104 -26.63 -17.03 15.86
N GLY A 105 -26.66 -17.00 14.52
CA GLY A 105 -27.43 -17.91 13.68
C GLY A 105 -28.91 -17.56 13.51
N LEU A 106 -29.36 -16.44 14.06
CA LEU A 106 -30.75 -16.01 14.03
C LEU A 106 -31.12 -15.25 12.75
N PHE A 107 -30.17 -14.54 12.15
CA PHE A 107 -30.42 -13.66 11.00
C PHE A 107 -29.51 -13.98 9.83
N ARG A 108 -30.08 -14.53 8.75
CA ARG A 108 -29.29 -14.85 7.54
C ARG A 108 -28.70 -13.63 6.84
N ASN A 109 -29.32 -12.46 6.99
CA ASN A 109 -28.92 -11.22 6.33
C ASN A 109 -27.84 -10.44 7.10
N VAL A 110 -27.39 -10.94 8.27
CA VAL A 110 -26.27 -10.36 9.02
C VAL A 110 -25.01 -11.09 8.58
N ASP A 111 -24.58 -10.90 7.35
CA ASP A 111 -23.42 -11.62 6.79
C ASP A 111 -22.34 -10.68 6.27
N VAL A 112 -22.27 -9.44 6.79
CA VAL A 112 -21.16 -8.53 6.46
C VAL A 112 -19.85 -9.07 7.05
N TYR A 113 -19.84 -9.57 8.28
CA TYR A 113 -18.62 -9.94 9.01
C TYR A 113 -18.45 -11.46 9.15
N GLY A 114 -17.21 -11.92 9.38
CA GLY A 114 -16.88 -13.32 9.62
C GLY A 114 -16.16 -14.02 8.47
N ASP A 115 -16.28 -15.35 8.40
CA ASP A 115 -15.55 -16.21 7.45
C ASP A 115 -16.32 -16.49 6.14
N ARG A 116 -17.54 -15.96 6.03
CA ARG A 116 -18.41 -16.09 4.86
C ARG A 116 -19.16 -14.77 4.61
N PRO A 117 -18.42 -13.69 4.32
CA PRO A 117 -19.04 -12.41 4.06
C PRO A 117 -19.92 -12.49 2.81
N GLY A 118 -21.16 -12.02 2.92
CA GLY A 118 -22.16 -11.97 1.85
C GLY A 118 -22.25 -10.58 1.25
N ARG A 119 -23.38 -9.89 1.47
CA ARG A 119 -23.62 -8.57 0.89
C ARG A 119 -22.91 -7.49 1.70
N LEU A 120 -21.97 -6.79 1.07
CA LEU A 120 -21.30 -5.64 1.67
C LEU A 120 -22.15 -4.36 1.53
N PRO A 121 -22.13 -3.48 2.56
CA PRO A 121 -22.78 -2.18 2.47
C PRO A 121 -22.02 -1.25 1.51
N GLN A 122 -22.71 -0.27 0.93
CA GLN A 122 -22.14 0.68 -0.04
C GLN A 122 -20.85 1.35 0.46
N ARG A 123 -20.77 1.69 1.74
CA ARG A 123 -19.60 2.33 2.36
C ARG A 123 -18.31 1.49 2.22
N LEU A 124 -18.42 0.16 2.27
CA LEU A 124 -17.29 -0.76 2.12
C LEU A 124 -16.99 -1.12 0.65
N GLN A 125 -17.96 -0.97 -0.24
CA GLN A 125 -17.82 -1.34 -1.65
C GLN A 125 -18.36 -0.23 -2.57
N SER A 126 -17.79 0.97 -2.42
CA SER A 126 -18.08 2.16 -3.23
C SER A 126 -17.10 2.35 -4.40
N GLY A 127 -16.09 1.48 -4.46
CA GLY A 127 -15.03 1.47 -5.47
C GLY A 127 -15.60 1.53 -6.88
N ARG A 128 -15.11 2.50 -7.61
CA ARG A 128 -15.30 2.57 -9.05
C ARG A 128 -14.00 2.20 -9.71
N ARG A 129 -14.08 1.76 -10.94
CA ARG A 129 -12.91 1.82 -11.80
C ARG A 129 -12.56 3.30 -11.94
N SER A 130 -11.28 3.63 -11.89
CA SER A 130 -10.87 5.03 -11.95
C SER A 130 -11.15 5.66 -13.32
N GLY A 131 -11.76 4.93 -14.27
CA GLY A 131 -11.64 5.22 -15.69
C GLY A 131 -10.30 4.75 -16.23
N TRP A 132 -9.35 4.39 -15.37
CA TRP A 132 -8.06 3.83 -15.69
C TRP A 132 -8.05 2.37 -15.20
N ALA A 133 -7.64 1.42 -16.03
CA ALA A 133 -7.27 0.10 -15.52
C ALA A 133 -5.78 0.16 -15.22
N ASN A 134 -5.42 -0.16 -13.98
CA ASN A 134 -4.10 0.10 -13.40
C ASN A 134 -3.75 1.61 -13.36
N THR A 135 -2.55 1.94 -12.85
CA THR A 135 -1.52 2.30 -13.81
C THR A 135 -1.93 3.27 -14.90
N SER A 136 -2.47 2.72 -15.97
CA SER A 136 -1.69 2.84 -17.18
C SER A 136 -2.45 3.40 -18.36
N GLN A 137 -3.77 3.50 -18.39
CA GLN A 137 -4.45 4.35 -19.40
C GLN A 137 -5.94 4.51 -19.13
N TYR A 138 -6.51 5.63 -19.56
CA TYR A 138 -7.94 5.91 -19.48
C TYR A 138 -8.71 4.98 -20.43
N LEU A 139 -9.35 3.95 -19.87
CA LEU A 139 -10.32 3.10 -20.57
C LEU A 139 -11.71 3.75 -20.71
N GLY A 140 -11.94 4.93 -20.12
CA GLY A 140 -13.23 5.61 -20.16
C GLY A 140 -14.32 5.00 -19.26
N ASP A 141 -14.06 3.86 -18.62
CA ASP A 141 -15.03 3.15 -17.78
C ASP A 141 -14.89 3.55 -16.30
N VAL A 142 -15.80 4.42 -15.84
CA VAL A 142 -15.90 4.88 -14.44
C VAL A 142 -17.05 4.21 -13.68
N ARG A 143 -17.62 3.11 -14.21
CA ARG A 143 -18.68 2.36 -13.53
C ARG A 143 -18.13 1.71 -12.27
N ARG A 144 -19.03 1.24 -11.38
CA ARG A 144 -18.60 0.50 -10.18
C ARG A 144 -17.85 -0.76 -10.62
N GLU A 145 -16.89 -1.23 -9.82
CA GLU A 145 -16.04 -2.36 -10.21
C GLU A 145 -16.84 -3.60 -10.67
N PHE A 146 -18.02 -3.79 -10.07
CA PHE A 146 -19.00 -4.84 -10.32
C PHE A 146 -20.08 -4.51 -11.38
N ASP A 147 -20.18 -3.27 -11.85
CA ASP A 147 -21.13 -2.84 -12.90
C ASP A 147 -20.57 -3.09 -14.32
N TYR A 148 -19.42 -3.76 -14.42
CA TYR A 148 -18.80 -4.10 -15.69
C TYR A 148 -19.52 -5.23 -16.40
N ASP A 149 -19.53 -5.14 -17.72
CA ASP A 149 -20.02 -6.23 -18.55
C ASP A 149 -18.97 -7.34 -18.59
N ILE A 150 -19.07 -8.20 -17.59
CA ILE A 150 -18.32 -9.45 -17.40
C ILE A 150 -18.40 -10.42 -18.60
N THR A 151 -19.13 -10.09 -19.67
CA THR A 151 -19.01 -10.83 -20.94
C THR A 151 -17.68 -10.56 -21.67
N PHE A 152 -16.94 -9.51 -21.31
CA PHE A 152 -15.63 -9.20 -21.90
C PHE A 152 -14.45 -9.96 -21.25
N LEU A 153 -14.68 -10.63 -20.11
CA LEU A 153 -13.66 -11.42 -19.41
C LEU A 153 -14.36 -12.71 -18.92
N PRO A 154 -14.00 -13.90 -19.40
CA PRO A 154 -14.75 -15.13 -19.16
C PRO A 154 -14.47 -15.73 -17.78
N MET A 155 -14.73 -14.98 -16.72
CA MET A 155 -14.50 -15.40 -15.35
C MET A 155 -15.56 -16.41 -14.86
N GLU A 156 -15.17 -17.32 -13.96
CA GLU A 156 -16.05 -18.30 -13.28
C GLU A 156 -17.22 -17.65 -12.52
N ASN A 157 -17.07 -16.36 -12.18
CA ASN A 157 -18.05 -15.57 -11.42
C ASN A 157 -18.98 -14.73 -12.30
N LYS A 158 -19.05 -15.00 -13.61
CA LYS A 158 -19.96 -14.28 -14.53
C LYS A 158 -21.45 -14.41 -14.17
N ASP A 159 -21.81 -15.38 -13.35
CA ASP A 159 -23.20 -15.58 -12.92
C ASP A 159 -23.59 -14.71 -11.71
N HIS A 160 -22.65 -13.97 -11.11
CA HIS A 160 -22.97 -13.00 -10.08
C HIS A 160 -23.59 -11.74 -10.72
N PRO A 161 -24.81 -11.35 -10.33
CA PRO A 161 -25.43 -10.15 -10.89
C PRO A 161 -24.51 -8.95 -10.69
N ALA A 162 -24.37 -8.12 -11.73
CA ALA A 162 -23.62 -6.86 -11.73
C ALA A 162 -24.07 -5.83 -10.66
N GLY A 163 -24.96 -6.20 -9.74
CA GLY A 163 -25.40 -5.39 -8.58
C GLY A 163 -25.32 -6.13 -7.23
N SER A 164 -24.68 -7.29 -7.14
CA SER A 164 -24.73 -8.15 -5.95
C SER A 164 -23.94 -7.66 -4.73
N ARG A 165 -23.04 -6.66 -4.88
CA ARG A 165 -22.18 -6.10 -3.80
C ARG A 165 -21.54 -7.17 -2.90
N VAL A 166 -21.04 -8.24 -3.52
CA VAL A 166 -20.33 -9.32 -2.82
C VAL A 166 -18.83 -9.05 -2.97
N ALA A 167 -18.04 -9.41 -1.95
CA ALA A 167 -16.58 -9.41 -2.03
C ALA A 167 -16.11 -10.43 -3.08
N VAL A 168 -15.06 -10.11 -3.82
CA VAL A 168 -14.55 -10.93 -4.93
C VAL A 168 -13.22 -11.57 -4.57
N GLY A 169 -12.89 -12.73 -5.15
CA GLY A 169 -11.54 -13.29 -5.03
C GLY A 169 -10.48 -12.37 -5.66
N PRO A 170 -9.18 -12.64 -5.45
CA PRO A 170 -8.09 -11.86 -6.03
C PRO A 170 -8.24 -11.67 -7.55
N TRP A 171 -8.69 -12.73 -8.24
CA TRP A 171 -9.01 -12.77 -9.67
C TRP A 171 -10.12 -11.81 -10.12
N GLY A 172 -11.14 -11.64 -9.28
CA GLY A 172 -12.27 -10.77 -9.59
C GLY A 172 -12.02 -9.30 -9.24
N SER A 173 -10.95 -9.01 -8.47
CA SER A 173 -10.53 -7.65 -8.17
C SER A 173 -9.63 -7.16 -9.31
N LEU A 174 -10.24 -6.50 -10.29
CA LEU A 174 -9.51 -5.93 -11.42
C LEU A 174 -8.51 -4.87 -10.99
N THR A 175 -8.76 -4.20 -9.86
CA THR A 175 -7.81 -3.24 -9.29
C THR A 175 -6.58 -3.93 -8.69
N TYR A 176 -6.76 -5.04 -7.98
CA TYR A 176 -5.65 -5.83 -7.42
C TYR A 176 -4.87 -6.60 -8.49
N GLY A 177 -5.58 -7.16 -9.47
CA GLY A 177 -4.95 -7.84 -10.60
C GLY A 177 -4.20 -6.90 -11.53
N ALA A 178 -4.74 -5.70 -11.75
CA ALA A 178 -4.06 -4.65 -12.49
C ALA A 178 -2.72 -4.25 -11.85
N LEU A 179 -2.65 -4.15 -10.53
CA LEU A 179 -1.42 -3.79 -9.80
C LEU A 179 -0.24 -4.71 -10.17
N HIS A 180 -0.52 -5.99 -10.41
CA HIS A 180 0.47 -7.03 -10.67
C HIS A 180 0.56 -7.42 -12.16
N GLY A 181 -0.08 -6.65 -13.05
CA GLY A 181 -0.01 -6.87 -14.48
C GLY A 181 -0.62 -8.20 -14.94
N ILE A 182 -1.67 -8.70 -14.28
CA ILE A 182 -2.33 -9.96 -14.68
C ILE A 182 -2.79 -9.85 -16.16
N SER A 183 -2.43 -10.85 -16.96
CA SER A 183 -2.85 -10.98 -18.36
C SER A 183 -3.77 -12.20 -18.53
N ALA A 184 -4.72 -12.13 -19.47
CA ALA A 184 -5.74 -13.15 -19.75
C ALA A 184 -5.27 -14.17 -20.82
N GLY A 185 -3.99 -14.56 -20.80
CA GLY A 185 -3.44 -15.43 -21.84
C GLY A 185 -3.45 -14.81 -23.26
N LEU A 186 -3.31 -15.66 -24.28
CA LEU A 186 -3.34 -15.28 -25.70
C LEU A 186 -4.76 -15.20 -26.27
N ASP A 187 -5.67 -16.02 -25.76
CA ASP A 187 -7.06 -16.05 -26.21
C ASP A 187 -7.89 -14.91 -25.62
N GLY A 188 -7.31 -14.16 -24.67
CA GLY A 188 -7.99 -13.07 -23.95
C GLY A 188 -9.04 -13.58 -22.98
N GLU A 189 -9.05 -14.89 -22.70
CA GLU A 189 -10.00 -15.59 -21.85
C GLU A 189 -9.33 -16.07 -20.55
N PHE A 190 -9.75 -15.53 -19.40
CA PHE A 190 -9.35 -16.11 -18.12
C PHE A 190 -10.02 -17.47 -17.89
N ASP A 191 -9.24 -18.54 -17.92
CA ASP A 191 -9.62 -19.86 -17.47
C ASP A 191 -10.02 -19.84 -16.00
N ALA A 192 -11.21 -20.38 -15.74
CA ALA A 192 -11.79 -20.50 -14.41
C ALA A 192 -11.13 -21.59 -13.54
N GLN A 193 -10.56 -22.63 -14.17
CA GLN A 193 -10.04 -23.80 -13.46
C GLN A 193 -8.65 -24.18 -13.95
N PRO A 194 -7.78 -24.70 -13.07
CA PRO A 194 -6.43 -25.12 -13.44
C PRO A 194 -6.51 -26.33 -14.35
N ARG A 195 -6.36 -26.09 -15.65
CA ARG A 195 -6.22 -27.16 -16.65
C ARG A 195 -4.77 -27.23 -17.13
N PRO A 196 -4.29 -28.43 -17.51
CA PRO A 196 -2.93 -28.60 -18.04
C PRO A 196 -2.66 -27.88 -19.38
N ASP A 197 -3.73 -27.49 -20.08
CA ASP A 197 -3.74 -26.75 -21.34
C ASP A 197 -4.13 -25.27 -21.16
N SER A 198 -4.31 -24.82 -19.92
CA SER A 198 -4.63 -23.44 -19.59
C SER A 198 -3.42 -22.56 -19.87
N ASP A 199 -3.60 -21.50 -20.64
CA ASP A 199 -2.58 -20.49 -20.93
C ASP A 199 -2.54 -19.35 -19.89
N ASP A 200 -3.29 -19.49 -18.78
CA ASP A 200 -3.33 -18.56 -17.66
C ASP A 200 -2.27 -18.86 -16.58
N PRO A 201 -1.12 -18.17 -16.60
CA PRO A 201 -0.03 -18.44 -15.68
C PRO A 201 -0.34 -18.00 -14.25
N ALA A 202 -1.32 -17.12 -14.13
CA ALA A 202 -1.61 -16.41 -12.92
C ALA A 202 -2.16 -17.39 -11.87
N GLN A 203 -2.95 -18.41 -12.22
CA GLN A 203 -3.59 -19.30 -11.24
C GLN A 203 -2.62 -19.95 -10.24
N LEU A 204 -1.40 -20.28 -10.68
CA LEU A 204 -0.34 -20.82 -9.82
C LEU A 204 0.12 -19.81 -8.77
N VAL A 205 0.21 -18.54 -9.15
CA VAL A 205 0.78 -17.46 -8.34
C VAL A 205 -0.18 -17.01 -7.22
N PHE A 206 -1.50 -17.12 -7.42
CA PHE A 206 -2.49 -16.73 -6.39
C PHE A 206 -3.11 -17.92 -5.65
N SER A 207 -2.54 -19.13 -5.75
CA SER A 207 -3.10 -20.30 -5.04
C SER A 207 -3.19 -20.07 -3.53
N ASN A 208 -2.21 -19.37 -2.96
CA ASN A 208 -2.14 -19.03 -1.54
C ASN A 208 -3.20 -17.98 -1.12
N LEU A 209 -3.81 -17.30 -2.09
CA LEU A 209 -4.84 -16.27 -1.88
C LEU A 209 -6.26 -16.75 -2.17
N SER A 210 -6.46 -18.04 -2.44
CA SER A 210 -7.76 -18.60 -2.78
C SER A 210 -8.84 -18.35 -1.71
N GLU A 211 -8.45 -18.13 -0.45
CA GLU A 211 -9.38 -17.78 0.64
C GLU A 211 -9.55 -16.26 0.85
N CYS A 212 -8.76 -15.42 0.18
CA CYS A 212 -8.83 -13.98 0.30
C CYS A 212 -9.98 -13.39 -0.52
N LEU A 213 -10.76 -12.51 0.10
CA LEU A 213 -11.81 -11.75 -0.58
C LEU A 213 -11.51 -10.26 -0.47
N PHE A 214 -11.66 -9.58 -1.59
CA PHE A 214 -11.34 -8.18 -1.79
C PHE A 214 -12.61 -7.38 -2.07
N ALA A 215 -12.63 -6.16 -1.54
CA ALA A 215 -13.54 -5.10 -1.91
C ALA A 215 -12.74 -3.81 -2.14
N SER A 216 -13.28 -2.93 -2.97
CA SER A 216 -12.64 -1.65 -3.30
C SER A 216 -13.51 -0.50 -2.79
N GLN A 217 -12.89 0.50 -2.16
CA GLN A 217 -13.53 1.76 -1.77
C GLN A 217 -12.99 2.91 -2.63
N ARG A 218 -13.89 3.79 -3.08
CA ARG A 218 -13.51 5.01 -3.80
C ARG A 218 -12.98 6.06 -2.83
N ILE A 219 -11.80 6.59 -3.09
CA ILE A 219 -11.21 7.72 -2.37
C ILE A 219 -10.73 8.80 -3.35
N PRO A 220 -10.50 10.05 -2.91
CA PRO A 220 -9.72 11.00 -3.68
C PRO A 220 -8.29 10.48 -3.87
N GLY A 221 -7.68 10.74 -5.03
CA GLY A 221 -6.35 10.24 -5.35
C GLY A 221 -5.68 11.03 -6.47
N PRO A 222 -4.39 10.76 -6.73
CA PRO A 222 -3.57 11.52 -7.68
C PRO A 222 -3.97 11.31 -9.15
N GLU A 223 -4.73 10.26 -9.47
CA GLU A 223 -5.13 9.91 -10.83
C GLU A 223 -6.45 10.61 -11.19
N ASN A 224 -6.37 11.80 -11.80
CA ASN A 224 -7.55 12.61 -12.16
C ASN A 224 -8.54 12.82 -10.99
N GLY A 225 -8.02 12.98 -9.77
CA GLY A 225 -8.82 13.22 -8.55
C GLY A 225 -9.47 11.96 -7.96
N PHE A 226 -9.04 10.77 -8.38
CA PHE A 226 -9.58 9.49 -7.93
C PHE A 226 -8.46 8.54 -7.45
N GLY A 227 -8.77 7.71 -6.46
CA GLY A 227 -7.96 6.59 -5.99
C GLY A 227 -8.85 5.45 -5.47
N VAL A 228 -8.24 4.28 -5.27
CA VAL A 228 -8.91 3.10 -4.72
C VAL A 228 -8.20 2.64 -3.45
N ARG A 229 -8.97 2.35 -2.41
CA ARG A 229 -8.49 1.63 -1.22
C ARG A 229 -8.95 0.18 -1.30
N GLN A 230 -8.01 -0.77 -1.23
CA GLN A 230 -8.30 -2.19 -1.18
C GLN A 230 -8.68 -2.61 0.25
N ILE A 231 -9.73 -3.41 0.37
CA ILE A 231 -10.27 -3.94 1.63
C ILE A 231 -10.18 -5.46 1.56
N ILE A 232 -9.30 -6.04 2.37
CA ILE A 232 -9.19 -7.49 2.53
C ILE A 232 -10.20 -7.91 3.59
N HIS A 233 -11.33 -8.43 3.13
CA HIS A 233 -12.54 -8.52 3.94
C HIS A 233 -12.74 -9.88 4.62
N ASN A 234 -12.17 -10.96 4.09
CA ASN A 234 -12.36 -12.31 4.65
C ASN A 234 -11.35 -12.62 5.76
N LEU A 235 -11.83 -13.06 6.93
CA LEU A 235 -10.98 -13.52 8.04
C LEU A 235 -10.12 -14.75 7.71
N LYS A 236 -10.52 -15.56 6.72
CA LYS A 236 -9.74 -16.72 6.27
C LYS A 236 -8.50 -16.36 5.46
N CYS A 237 -8.41 -15.13 4.96
CA CYS A 237 -7.20 -14.67 4.30
C CYS A 237 -6.06 -14.66 5.32
N LYS A 238 -5.13 -15.60 5.17
CA LYS A 238 -3.93 -15.67 6.00
C LYS A 238 -2.89 -14.74 5.39
N ILE A 239 -2.48 -13.75 6.16
CA ILE A 239 -1.52 -12.75 5.71
C ILE A 239 -0.15 -13.15 6.24
N GLU A 240 0.75 -13.48 5.33
CA GLU A 240 2.13 -13.77 5.64
C GLU A 240 3.00 -12.62 5.11
N PRO A 241 3.48 -11.70 5.97
CA PRO A 241 4.14 -10.49 5.50
C PRO A 241 5.53 -10.71 4.95
N ILE A 242 6.14 -11.87 5.22
CA ILE A 242 7.47 -12.24 4.76
C ILE A 242 7.29 -13.56 4.01
N HIS A 243 7.92 -13.75 2.85
CA HIS A 243 8.05 -15.05 2.16
C HIS A 243 6.78 -15.76 1.67
N ASP A 244 5.62 -15.10 1.54
CA ASP A 244 4.38 -15.74 1.05
C ASP A 244 4.52 -16.35 -0.37
N ALA A 245 5.46 -15.80 -1.16
CA ALA A 245 5.74 -16.22 -2.52
C ALA A 245 6.88 -17.25 -2.67
N ASP A 246 7.46 -17.74 -1.57
CA ASP A 246 8.70 -18.53 -1.60
C ASP A 246 8.53 -19.94 -2.21
N GLN A 247 7.32 -20.50 -2.12
CA GLN A 247 6.92 -21.78 -2.71
C GLN A 247 6.45 -21.63 -4.17
N VAL A 248 6.55 -20.44 -4.77
CA VAL A 248 6.21 -20.24 -6.18
C VAL A 248 7.47 -20.47 -7.04
N PRO A 249 7.41 -21.32 -8.08
CA PRO A 249 8.55 -21.60 -8.96
C PRO A 249 9.14 -20.32 -9.58
N ASN A 250 10.46 -20.22 -9.60
CA ASN A 250 11.12 -19.09 -10.24
C ASN A 250 11.07 -19.21 -11.78
N PRO A 251 10.55 -18.20 -12.51
CA PRO A 251 10.44 -18.29 -13.97
C PRO A 251 11.80 -18.26 -14.68
N PHE A 252 12.88 -17.77 -14.05
CA PHE A 252 14.20 -17.64 -14.66
C PHE A 252 15.10 -18.86 -14.42
N ARG A 253 14.69 -19.77 -13.55
CA ARG A 253 15.50 -20.92 -13.17
C ARG A 253 15.11 -22.15 -13.96
N SER A 254 16.00 -22.59 -14.85
CA SER A 254 15.82 -23.82 -15.66
C SER A 254 15.50 -25.09 -14.85
N ARG A 255 15.95 -25.16 -13.59
CA ARG A 255 15.73 -26.30 -12.68
C ARG A 255 14.41 -26.26 -11.91
N ASP A 256 13.70 -25.13 -11.89
CA ASP A 256 12.41 -25.01 -11.22
C ASP A 256 11.31 -25.45 -12.20
N PRO A 257 10.70 -26.63 -12.01
CA PRO A 257 9.76 -27.17 -12.99
C PRO A 257 8.46 -26.37 -13.01
N ASN A 258 8.31 -25.51 -14.01
CA ASN A 258 7.02 -24.87 -14.30
C ASN A 258 6.16 -25.78 -15.20
N HIS A 259 5.87 -26.99 -14.73
CA HIS A 259 5.20 -28.04 -15.50
C HIS A 259 3.72 -27.76 -15.81
N ARG A 260 3.09 -26.81 -15.09
CA ARG A 260 1.69 -26.42 -15.29
C ARG A 260 1.50 -25.35 -16.37
N VAL A 261 2.57 -24.61 -16.71
CA VAL A 261 2.53 -23.50 -17.68
C VAL A 261 3.54 -23.69 -18.84
N LEU A 262 4.69 -24.35 -18.60
CA LEU A 262 5.85 -24.40 -19.52
C LEU A 262 6.22 -25.79 -20.07
N GLY A 263 5.39 -26.83 -19.88
CA GLY A 263 5.70 -28.17 -20.40
C GLY A 263 6.95 -28.85 -19.78
N GLY A 264 7.49 -28.31 -18.68
CA GLY A 264 8.49 -28.98 -17.83
C GLY A 264 9.97 -28.57 -18.01
N ALA A 265 10.30 -27.66 -18.93
CA ALA A 265 11.60 -26.97 -18.95
C ALA A 265 11.45 -25.61 -18.22
N GLY A 266 12.25 -25.36 -17.17
CA GLY A 266 12.26 -24.04 -16.52
C GLY A 266 12.84 -22.96 -17.45
N GLY A 267 12.53 -21.69 -17.21
CA GLY A 267 12.79 -20.60 -18.18
C GLY A 267 14.25 -20.28 -18.45
N PHE A 268 14.51 -19.76 -19.65
CA PHE A 268 15.81 -19.40 -20.23
C PHE A 268 16.10 -17.90 -20.12
N GLY A 269 15.95 -17.35 -18.91
CA GLY A 269 16.00 -15.91 -18.69
C GLY A 269 17.04 -15.43 -17.69
N GLU A 270 17.91 -16.27 -17.13
CA GLU A 270 18.92 -15.82 -16.17
C GLU A 270 19.98 -14.93 -16.85
N LEU A 271 20.30 -13.78 -16.24
CA LEU A 271 21.34 -12.85 -16.72
C LEU A 271 22.32 -12.52 -15.58
N PRO A 272 23.57 -12.08 -15.86
CA PRO A 272 24.56 -11.79 -14.82
C PRO A 272 24.08 -10.86 -13.70
N PHE A 273 23.26 -9.85 -14.03
CA PHE A 273 22.69 -8.91 -13.05
C PHE A 273 21.22 -9.17 -12.71
N ARG A 274 20.66 -10.28 -13.20
CA ARG A 274 19.37 -10.85 -12.79
C ARG A 274 19.54 -12.35 -12.55
N PRO A 275 20.33 -12.74 -11.54
CA PRO A 275 20.59 -14.14 -11.25
C PRO A 275 19.35 -14.82 -10.66
N ALA A 276 19.21 -16.12 -10.93
CA ALA A 276 18.18 -16.93 -10.27
C ALA A 276 18.68 -17.41 -8.89
N PRO A 277 17.80 -17.65 -7.91
CA PRO A 277 18.20 -18.19 -6.62
C PRO A 277 18.78 -19.59 -6.75
N GLU A 278 19.87 -19.87 -6.01
CA GLU A 278 20.46 -21.21 -5.95
C GLU A 278 19.57 -22.22 -5.24
N VAL A 279 18.73 -21.77 -4.29
CA VAL A 279 17.82 -22.65 -3.54
C VAL A 279 16.51 -22.81 -4.30
N ARG A 280 16.09 -24.07 -4.51
CA ARG A 280 14.83 -24.36 -5.21
C ARG A 280 13.65 -23.98 -4.34
N PHE A 281 12.54 -23.58 -4.95
CA PHE A 281 11.32 -23.22 -4.22
C PHE A 281 10.84 -24.32 -3.26
N ASP A 282 11.07 -25.60 -3.58
CA ASP A 282 10.65 -26.76 -2.80
C ASP A 282 11.71 -27.31 -1.82
N ALA A 283 12.91 -26.74 -1.79
CA ALA A 283 14.02 -27.26 -1.00
C ALA A 283 13.96 -26.84 0.49
N GLY A 284 13.07 -25.91 0.84
CA GLY A 284 12.93 -25.34 2.19
C GLY A 284 14.17 -24.57 2.65
N ALA A 285 14.13 -23.24 2.61
CA ALA A 285 15.21 -22.37 3.10
C ALA A 285 14.79 -21.51 4.30
N PRO A 286 15.74 -20.96 5.07
CA PRO A 286 15.44 -19.87 6.01
C PRO A 286 14.84 -18.65 5.27
N LYS A 287 13.92 -17.92 5.92
CA LYS A 287 13.19 -16.77 5.32
C LYS A 287 14.08 -15.64 4.75
N HIS A 288 15.32 -15.54 5.21
CA HIS A 288 16.31 -14.57 4.75
C HIS A 288 17.11 -15.04 3.52
N VAL A 289 16.89 -16.26 3.03
CA VAL A 289 17.58 -16.80 1.87
C VAL A 289 16.65 -16.66 0.66
N PRO A 290 17.13 -16.07 -0.47
CA PRO A 290 16.35 -16.04 -1.70
C PRO A 290 15.98 -17.46 -2.16
N GLN A 291 14.71 -17.69 -2.50
CA GLN A 291 14.19 -18.97 -2.97
C GLN A 291 12.88 -18.75 -3.75
N GLY A 292 12.62 -19.57 -4.78
CA GLY A 292 11.46 -19.34 -5.65
C GLY A 292 11.48 -17.93 -6.24
N ILE A 293 10.35 -17.23 -6.20
CA ILE A 293 10.28 -15.81 -6.58
C ILE A 293 10.49 -14.83 -5.41
N TRP A 294 10.84 -15.31 -4.21
CA TRP A 294 11.11 -14.48 -3.04
C TRP A 294 12.59 -14.07 -2.96
N TYR A 295 12.86 -12.76 -3.03
CA TYR A 295 14.18 -12.13 -2.94
C TYR A 295 14.18 -11.04 -1.86
N PRO A 296 14.59 -11.35 -0.61
CA PRO A 296 14.64 -10.35 0.45
C PRO A 296 15.81 -9.37 0.25
N SER A 297 15.57 -8.06 0.47
CA SER A 297 16.62 -7.03 0.42
C SER A 297 17.72 -7.30 1.46
N VAL A 298 18.94 -6.75 1.27
CA VAL A 298 20.04 -6.93 2.24
C VAL A 298 19.65 -6.49 3.65
N ARG A 299 18.88 -5.39 3.76
CA ARG A 299 18.38 -4.90 5.05
C ARG A 299 17.36 -5.85 5.65
N LEU A 300 16.43 -6.38 4.84
CA LEU A 300 15.46 -7.37 5.30
C LEU A 300 16.13 -8.66 5.74
N GLN A 301 17.14 -9.14 5.03
CA GLN A 301 17.90 -10.32 5.43
C GLN A 301 18.58 -10.14 6.78
N GLN A 302 19.14 -8.96 7.04
CA GLN A 302 19.73 -8.64 8.33
C GLN A 302 18.67 -8.68 9.44
N ALA A 303 17.56 -7.96 9.27
CA ALA A 303 16.45 -7.95 10.22
C ALA A 303 15.90 -9.36 10.51
N LEU A 304 15.75 -10.20 9.48
CA LEU A 304 15.29 -11.57 9.61
C LEU A 304 16.32 -12.49 10.31
N ARG A 305 17.62 -12.28 10.11
CA ARG A 305 18.68 -13.04 10.82
C ARG A 305 18.76 -12.64 12.30
N GLU A 306 18.51 -11.38 12.59
CA GLU A 306 18.52 -10.82 13.95
C GLU A 306 17.20 -11.10 14.68
N GLY A 307 16.15 -11.55 13.98
CA GLY A 307 14.84 -11.80 14.56
C GLY A 307 14.15 -10.53 15.00
N GLU A 308 14.29 -9.45 14.23
CA GLU A 308 13.90 -8.09 14.63
C GLU A 308 12.38 -7.89 14.69
N PHE A 309 11.59 -8.62 13.88
CA PHE A 309 10.14 -8.43 13.78
C PHE A 309 9.35 -9.19 14.82
N ASP A 310 8.33 -8.53 15.36
CA ASP A 310 7.31 -9.15 16.20
C ASP A 310 6.29 -9.96 15.40
N ALA A 311 5.46 -10.73 16.12
CA ALA A 311 4.37 -11.48 15.54
C ALA A 311 3.32 -10.53 14.91
N ILE A 312 2.79 -10.93 13.76
CA ILE A 312 1.74 -10.19 13.06
C ILE A 312 0.42 -10.25 13.84
N ASP A 313 -0.11 -9.08 14.17
CA ASP A 313 -1.37 -8.87 14.91
C ASP A 313 -2.57 -8.66 13.98
N GLN A 314 -2.59 -9.32 12.82
CA GLN A 314 -3.64 -9.18 11.80
C GLN A 314 -4.36 -10.51 11.48
N ASN A 315 -3.80 -11.64 11.92
CA ASN A 315 -4.33 -12.98 11.63
C ASN A 315 -5.17 -13.53 12.79
N PHE A 316 -6.40 -13.04 12.93
CA PHE A 316 -7.35 -13.54 13.93
C PHE A 316 -8.36 -14.52 13.34
N THR A 317 -8.75 -15.50 14.15
CA THR A 317 -9.86 -16.41 13.87
C THR A 317 -11.21 -15.74 14.19
N VAL A 318 -12.27 -16.21 13.55
CA VAL A 318 -13.66 -15.81 13.85
C VAL A 318 -13.97 -15.95 15.35
N ASN A 319 -13.45 -16.99 16.00
CA ASN A 319 -13.72 -17.24 17.42
C ASN A 319 -13.04 -16.21 18.31
N GLU A 320 -11.82 -15.78 17.99
CA GLU A 320 -11.11 -14.78 18.77
C GLU A 320 -11.85 -13.44 18.74
N LEU A 321 -12.16 -12.94 17.53
CA LEU A 321 -12.89 -11.68 17.38
C LEU A 321 -14.31 -11.75 17.92
N GLN A 322 -14.96 -12.91 17.83
CA GLN A 322 -16.26 -13.13 18.47
C GLN A 322 -16.22 -12.98 20.00
N TRP A 323 -15.08 -13.29 20.64
CA TRP A 323 -14.87 -13.09 22.07
C TRP A 323 -14.13 -11.77 22.37
N ASN A 324 -14.07 -10.84 21.40
CA ASN A 324 -13.33 -9.57 21.50
C ASN A 324 -11.83 -9.75 21.79
N ARG A 325 -11.23 -10.89 21.43
CA ARG A 325 -9.81 -11.18 21.64
C ARG A 325 -8.98 -10.63 20.47
N GLY A 326 -9.01 -9.31 20.30
CA GLY A 326 -8.17 -8.53 19.38
C GLY A 326 -6.71 -8.47 19.84
N ALA A 327 -5.92 -7.55 19.27
CA ALA A 327 -4.50 -7.44 19.56
C ALA A 327 -4.21 -7.14 21.05
N SER A 328 -5.08 -6.36 21.70
CA SER A 328 -4.97 -5.94 23.10
C SER A 328 -5.41 -6.98 24.14
N GLN A 329 -6.03 -8.09 23.73
CA GLN A 329 -6.70 -9.04 24.65
C GLN A 329 -6.29 -10.49 24.41
N GLN A 330 -5.21 -10.75 23.67
CA GLN A 330 -4.79 -12.13 23.35
C GLN A 330 -4.20 -12.87 24.57
N ASP A 331 -3.37 -12.19 25.35
CA ASP A 331 -2.57 -12.81 26.41
C ASP A 331 -3.40 -13.03 27.69
N GLU A 332 -4.07 -11.98 28.18
CA GLU A 332 -4.89 -12.02 29.40
C GLU A 332 -6.35 -12.43 29.18
N LYS A 333 -6.82 -12.43 27.94
CA LYS A 333 -8.20 -12.77 27.58
C LYS A 333 -9.20 -11.91 28.34
N GLU A 334 -10.05 -12.51 29.17
CA GLU A 334 -11.12 -11.82 29.89
C GLU A 334 -10.65 -11.08 31.16
N LEU A 335 -9.37 -11.20 31.56
CA LEU A 335 -8.87 -10.48 32.74
C LEU A 335 -8.56 -9.02 32.37
N LYS A 336 -9.34 -8.09 32.92
CA LYS A 336 -9.16 -6.65 32.70
C LYS A 336 -8.22 -6.01 33.70
N GLU A 337 -8.44 -6.22 35.00
CA GLU A 337 -7.62 -5.64 36.06
C GLU A 337 -7.39 -6.68 37.16
N ALA A 338 -6.21 -6.65 37.78
CA ALA A 338 -5.88 -7.46 38.94
C ALA A 338 -4.71 -6.85 39.69
N TYR A 339 -4.95 -6.33 40.89
CA TYR A 339 -3.90 -5.67 41.68
C TYR A 339 -4.09 -5.83 43.18
N LEU A 340 -3.01 -5.56 43.90
CA LEU A 340 -2.96 -5.46 45.36
C LEU A 340 -2.66 -4.02 45.76
N ASP A 341 -3.42 -3.52 46.73
CA ASP A 341 -3.18 -2.24 47.40
C ASP A 341 -2.60 -2.48 48.79
N ILE A 342 -1.55 -1.74 49.11
CA ILE A 342 -0.80 -1.83 50.36
C ILE A 342 -0.59 -0.43 50.92
N GLU A 343 -1.02 -0.21 52.16
CA GLU A 343 -0.73 1.02 52.90
C GLU A 343 0.25 0.77 54.05
N MET A 344 1.17 1.71 54.26
CA MET A 344 2.19 1.66 55.30
C MET A 344 2.50 3.05 55.88
N PHE A 345 3.08 3.05 57.09
CA PHE A 345 3.58 4.23 57.79
C PHE A 345 2.51 5.28 58.12
N ASP A 346 1.41 4.85 58.75
CA ASP A 346 0.23 5.68 59.02
C ASP A 346 -0.37 6.21 57.70
N SER A 347 -0.56 5.31 56.72
CA SER A 347 -1.07 5.58 55.36
C SER A 347 -0.29 6.66 54.58
N ARG A 348 0.96 6.93 54.96
CA ARG A 348 1.83 7.87 54.22
C ARG A 348 2.33 7.29 52.91
N LEU A 349 2.59 5.99 52.88
CA LEU A 349 2.99 5.26 51.69
C LEU A 349 1.84 4.38 51.24
N TRP A 350 1.37 4.62 50.02
CA TRP A 350 0.42 3.78 49.33
C TRP A 350 1.12 3.14 48.14
N ILE A 351 1.00 1.82 47.99
CA ILE A 351 1.58 1.05 46.89
C ILE A 351 0.48 0.22 46.23
N ARG A 352 0.40 0.28 44.91
CA ARG A 352 -0.41 -0.61 44.07
C ARG A 352 0.47 -1.40 43.12
N ALA A 353 0.33 -2.72 43.13
CA ALA A 353 1.08 -3.61 42.25
C ALA A 353 0.14 -4.60 41.54
N GLY A 354 0.20 -4.66 40.21
CA GLY A 354 -0.61 -5.56 39.39
C GLY A 354 -1.04 -4.92 38.06
N LYS A 355 -1.95 -5.59 37.34
CA LYS A 355 -2.54 -5.10 36.08
C LYS A 355 -3.58 -4.02 36.42
N GLN A 356 -3.31 -2.77 36.04
CA GLN A 356 -4.06 -1.60 36.49
C GLN A 356 -4.09 -0.49 35.43
N ASN A 357 -5.07 0.42 35.54
CA ASN A 357 -5.07 1.69 34.85
C ASN A 357 -4.44 2.81 35.72
N ILE A 358 -3.58 3.63 35.12
CA ILE A 358 -2.90 4.77 35.74
C ILE A 358 -3.37 6.05 35.05
N VAL A 359 -4.07 6.89 35.82
CA VAL A 359 -4.69 8.14 35.34
C VAL A 359 -4.08 9.34 36.05
N TRP A 360 -3.46 10.22 35.26
CA TRP A 360 -2.83 11.48 35.65
C TRP A 360 -3.51 12.73 35.06
N GLY A 361 -4.43 12.54 34.12
CA GLY A 361 -5.32 13.54 33.56
C GLY A 361 -6.33 14.02 34.60
N LYS A 362 -6.60 15.32 34.55
CA LYS A 362 -7.66 16.02 35.27
C LYS A 362 -8.87 16.35 34.37
N THR A 363 -8.73 16.23 33.05
CA THR A 363 -9.80 16.46 32.07
C THR A 363 -10.40 15.15 31.58
N GLU A 364 -11.73 15.14 31.34
CA GLU A 364 -12.46 13.87 31.19
C GLU A 364 -12.43 13.26 29.78
N LEU A 365 -12.20 14.04 28.71
CA LEU A 365 -12.44 13.55 27.34
C LEU A 365 -11.16 13.33 26.52
N PHE A 366 -10.02 13.83 27.00
CA PHE A 366 -8.75 13.75 26.28
C PHE A 366 -7.61 13.44 27.23
N ARG A 367 -6.63 12.75 26.66
CA ARG A 367 -5.49 12.20 27.39
C ARG A 367 -4.24 13.06 27.16
N THR A 368 -4.22 14.29 27.67
CA THR A 368 -3.04 15.15 27.51
C THR A 368 -1.91 14.62 28.37
N THR A 369 -2.08 14.60 29.69
CA THR A 369 -1.07 14.06 30.64
C THR A 369 -1.18 12.55 30.87
N ASP A 370 -2.26 11.92 30.38
CA ASP A 370 -2.53 10.48 30.47
C ASP A 370 -1.78 9.66 29.41
N GLN A 371 -0.52 9.35 29.65
CA GLN A 371 0.34 8.66 28.68
C GLN A 371 0.66 7.20 29.00
N PHE A 372 0.21 6.64 30.13
CA PHE A 372 0.56 5.26 30.54
C PHE A 372 -0.21 4.18 29.78
N ASN A 373 -1.53 4.29 29.70
CA ASN A 373 -2.39 3.19 29.23
C ASN A 373 -2.78 3.39 27.76
N PRO A 374 -2.42 2.47 26.84
CA PRO A 374 -2.88 2.51 25.47
C PRO A 374 -4.39 2.26 25.38
N GLN A 375 -4.95 2.37 24.18
CA GLN A 375 -6.40 2.28 23.95
C GLN A 375 -6.79 1.22 22.92
N ASP A 376 -7.88 0.52 23.21
CA ASP A 376 -8.65 -0.28 22.27
C ASP A 376 -9.71 0.59 21.57
N LEU A 377 -9.39 0.99 20.34
CA LEU A 377 -10.22 1.81 19.47
C LEU A 377 -11.09 0.96 18.52
N ALA A 378 -10.99 -0.37 18.57
CA ALA A 378 -11.80 -1.29 17.77
C ALA A 378 -13.18 -1.58 18.40
N LEU A 379 -13.45 -1.09 19.62
CA LEU A 379 -14.70 -1.34 20.35
C LEU A 379 -15.92 -0.60 19.80
N ALA A 380 -15.76 0.64 19.35
CA ALA A 380 -16.82 1.52 18.84
C ALA A 380 -16.20 2.70 18.07
N SER A 381 -17.01 3.51 17.36
CA SER A 381 -16.47 4.67 16.62
C SER A 381 -15.89 5.77 17.52
N LEU A 382 -16.47 5.98 18.71
CA LEU A 382 -15.92 6.80 19.80
C LEU A 382 -16.22 6.10 21.14
N PRO A 383 -15.35 5.18 21.60
CA PRO A 383 -15.54 4.51 22.88
C PRO A 383 -15.27 5.46 24.06
N ASN A 384 -15.88 5.17 25.21
CA ASN A 384 -15.57 5.89 26.44
C ASN A 384 -14.13 5.58 26.90
N LEU A 385 -13.42 6.54 27.50
CA LEU A 385 -12.03 6.36 27.93
C LEU A 385 -11.88 5.23 28.96
N GLU A 386 -12.81 5.12 29.91
CA GLU A 386 -12.75 4.06 30.93
C GLU A 386 -12.94 2.66 30.34
N GLU A 387 -13.58 2.55 29.18
CA GLU A 387 -13.81 1.28 28.51
C GLU A 387 -12.69 0.92 27.52
N SER A 388 -12.13 1.93 26.85
CA SER A 388 -11.09 1.73 25.85
C SER A 388 -9.69 1.59 26.44
N ARG A 389 -9.43 2.05 27.67
CA ARG A 389 -8.10 1.90 28.30
C ARG A 389 -7.71 0.44 28.46
N ILE A 390 -6.49 0.13 28.05
CA ILE A 390 -5.88 -1.18 28.25
C ILE A 390 -5.02 -1.10 29.52
N ALA A 391 -5.39 -1.93 30.51
CA ALA A 391 -4.69 -1.97 31.79
C ALA A 391 -3.37 -2.74 31.66
N LEU A 392 -2.32 -2.23 32.31
CA LEU A 392 -0.97 -2.75 32.17
C LEU A 392 -0.43 -3.25 33.51
N TRP A 393 0.45 -4.24 33.46
CA TRP A 393 1.21 -4.71 34.63
C TRP A 393 2.21 -3.64 35.11
N ALA A 394 1.83 -2.95 36.17
CA ALA A 394 2.58 -1.81 36.68
C ALA A 394 2.73 -1.83 38.20
N LEU A 395 3.74 -1.09 38.66
CA LEU A 395 3.96 -0.73 40.06
C LEU A 395 3.75 0.78 40.21
N ARG A 396 2.91 1.16 41.16
CA ARG A 396 2.61 2.56 41.48
C ARG A 396 2.82 2.77 42.97
N ALA A 397 3.52 3.83 43.34
CA ALA A 397 3.78 4.18 44.72
C ALA A 397 3.58 5.68 44.95
N THR A 398 2.79 6.03 45.96
CA THR A 398 2.50 7.41 46.34
C THR A 398 2.96 7.66 47.76
N TRP A 399 3.81 8.67 47.93
CA TRP A 399 4.26 9.15 49.23
C TRP A 399 3.60 10.50 49.54
N SER A 400 2.82 10.54 50.62
CA SER A 400 2.19 11.76 51.13
C SER A 400 3.10 12.49 52.12
N PHE A 401 3.42 13.74 51.83
CA PHE A 401 4.13 14.65 52.73
C PHE A 401 3.17 15.50 53.58
N TYR A 402 1.85 15.33 53.39
CA TYR A 402 0.80 16.15 53.99
C TYR A 402 1.01 17.65 53.69
N GLU A 403 1.35 18.45 54.71
CA GLU A 403 1.55 19.89 54.59
C GLU A 403 3.06 20.24 54.59
N VAL A 404 3.51 20.99 53.58
CA VAL A 404 4.90 21.46 53.46
C VAL A 404 4.90 22.97 53.28
N GLY A 405 5.06 23.71 54.38
CA GLY A 405 5.08 25.18 54.34
C GLY A 405 3.72 25.75 53.92
N PRO A 406 3.63 26.54 52.82
CA PRO A 406 2.35 27.06 52.32
C PRO A 406 1.55 26.07 51.46
N PHE A 407 2.10 24.88 51.19
CA PHE A 407 1.48 23.88 50.33
C PHE A 407 0.79 22.78 51.15
N GLU A 408 -0.40 22.41 50.71
CA GLU A 408 -1.24 21.37 51.30
C GLU A 408 -1.29 20.15 50.36
N ASP A 409 -1.63 18.97 50.88
CA ASP A 409 -1.76 17.73 50.10
C ASP A 409 -0.58 17.43 49.17
N VAL A 410 0.65 17.68 49.63
CA VAL A 410 1.85 17.44 48.83
C VAL A 410 2.08 15.93 48.70
N ARG A 411 2.02 15.41 47.47
CA ARG A 411 2.15 13.98 47.16
C ARG A 411 3.12 13.76 46.02
N LEU A 412 4.10 12.87 46.22
CA LEU A 412 4.95 12.35 45.15
C LEU A 412 4.46 10.96 44.78
N GLU A 413 4.05 10.80 43.54
CA GLU A 413 3.69 9.53 42.94
C GLU A 413 4.77 9.11 41.94
N ILE A 414 5.16 7.84 41.98
CA ILE A 414 6.10 7.22 41.05
C ILE A 414 5.38 6.00 40.46
N ALA A 415 5.44 5.85 39.16
CA ALA A 415 4.90 4.71 38.45
C ALA A 415 5.96 4.09 37.53
N ALA A 416 5.97 2.76 37.46
CA ALA A 416 6.80 1.99 36.56
C ALA A 416 5.95 0.90 35.90
N ASN A 417 5.84 0.96 34.58
CA ASN A 417 5.27 -0.09 33.76
C ASN A 417 6.35 -1.12 33.44
N PHE A 418 6.07 -2.38 33.77
CA PHE A 418 6.94 -3.52 33.47
C PHE A 418 6.22 -4.59 32.64
N ASP A 419 5.07 -4.25 32.09
CA ASP A 419 4.33 -5.08 31.14
C ASP A 419 5.09 -5.24 29.83
N GLN A 420 4.76 -6.30 29.08
CA GLN A 420 5.14 -6.33 27.68
C GLN A 420 4.50 -5.12 26.98
N TYR A 421 5.25 -4.46 26.10
CA TYR A 421 4.73 -3.28 25.41
C TYR A 421 3.49 -3.63 24.57
N GLU A 422 2.40 -2.90 24.82
CA GLU A 422 1.13 -3.00 24.11
C GLU A 422 0.88 -1.70 23.33
N PRO A 423 0.73 -1.75 21.99
CA PRO A 423 0.31 -0.57 21.22
C PRO A 423 -1.20 -0.33 21.35
N ALA A 424 -1.67 0.82 20.88
CA ALA A 424 -3.11 1.03 20.70
C ALA A 424 -3.70 -0.02 19.74
N ASP A 425 -4.79 -0.66 20.15
CA ASP A 425 -5.50 -1.64 19.33
C ASP A 425 -6.47 -0.94 18.39
N LEU A 426 -6.10 -0.95 17.12
CA LEU A 426 -6.84 -0.32 16.04
C LEU A 426 -7.78 -1.31 15.32
N GLY A 427 -7.75 -2.59 15.71
CA GLY A 427 -8.39 -3.70 15.03
C GLY A 427 -7.76 -4.02 13.67
N ARG A 428 -8.26 -5.07 13.01
CA ARG A 428 -7.88 -5.42 11.63
C ARG A 428 -8.91 -4.99 10.59
N CYS A 429 -8.48 -4.94 9.33
CA CYS A 429 -9.41 -4.86 8.21
C CYS A 429 -10.41 -6.03 8.24
N GLY A 430 -11.70 -5.68 8.05
CA GLY A 430 -12.82 -6.61 8.19
C GLY A 430 -13.45 -6.65 9.57
N GLU A 431 -12.95 -5.91 10.57
CA GLU A 431 -13.67 -5.65 11.81
C GLU A 431 -14.69 -4.49 11.67
N PRO A 432 -15.77 -4.48 12.48
CA PRO A 432 -16.82 -3.47 12.34
C PRO A 432 -16.37 -2.03 12.58
N TYR A 433 -15.55 -1.78 13.61
CA TYR A 433 -15.10 -0.44 13.99
C TYR A 433 -13.62 -0.16 13.73
N SER A 434 -12.87 -1.06 13.10
CA SER A 434 -11.50 -0.75 12.68
C SER A 434 -11.51 0.33 11.58
N PRO A 435 -10.92 1.53 11.75
CA PRO A 435 -10.86 2.59 10.74
C PRO A 435 -10.49 2.06 9.35
N LEU A 436 -11.21 2.48 8.31
CA LEU A 436 -11.00 1.93 6.96
C LEU A 436 -9.59 2.18 6.41
N VAL A 437 -8.89 3.21 6.88
CA VAL A 437 -7.49 3.47 6.51
C VAL A 437 -6.56 2.31 6.90
N LEU A 438 -6.90 1.52 7.92
CA LEU A 438 -6.11 0.38 8.38
C LEU A 438 -6.18 -0.81 7.43
N CYS A 439 -7.17 -0.84 6.53
CA CYS A 439 -7.15 -1.79 5.42
C CYS A 439 -5.91 -1.62 4.53
N SER A 440 -5.33 -0.42 4.46
CA SER A 440 -4.04 -0.22 3.80
C SER A 440 -2.88 -0.90 4.51
N LEU A 441 -2.94 -1.06 5.85
CA LEU A 441 -1.92 -1.77 6.62
C LEU A 441 -2.01 -3.29 6.37
N THR A 442 -3.21 -3.85 6.44
CA THR A 442 -3.46 -5.26 6.09
C THR A 442 -3.05 -5.58 4.66
N PHE A 443 -3.35 -4.69 3.71
CA PHE A 443 -2.92 -4.78 2.32
C PHE A 443 -1.40 -4.66 2.17
N GLY A 444 -0.77 -3.73 2.91
CA GLY A 444 0.68 -3.53 2.91
C GLY A 444 1.45 -4.76 3.36
N TYR A 445 0.96 -5.48 4.39
CA TYR A 445 1.54 -6.75 4.82
C TYR A 445 1.42 -7.82 3.73
N LEU A 446 0.22 -8.00 3.17
CA LEU A 446 -0.01 -8.97 2.09
C LEU A 446 0.93 -8.71 0.90
N ASN A 447 0.99 -7.47 0.44
CA ASN A 447 1.78 -7.08 -0.72
C ASN A 447 3.29 -7.26 -0.49
N HIS A 448 3.78 -7.01 0.72
CA HIS A 448 5.18 -7.24 1.04
C HIS A 448 5.54 -8.72 1.00
N GLY A 449 4.70 -9.60 1.55
CA GLY A 449 4.96 -11.05 1.51
C GLY A 449 5.05 -11.64 0.11
N GLN A 450 4.32 -11.04 -0.83
CA GLN A 450 4.25 -11.49 -2.22
C GLN A 450 5.37 -10.93 -3.09
N ASN A 451 5.61 -9.63 -2.97
CA ASN A 451 6.44 -8.90 -3.95
C ASN A 451 7.60 -8.14 -3.31
N GLY A 452 7.78 -8.18 -2.00
CA GLY A 452 8.90 -7.55 -1.30
C GLY A 452 8.83 -6.02 -1.19
N PHE A 453 7.69 -5.37 -1.41
CA PHE A 453 7.50 -3.94 -1.09
C PHE A 453 6.17 -3.74 -0.34
N GLY A 454 6.08 -2.68 0.47
CA GLY A 454 5.01 -2.52 1.45
C GLY A 454 5.52 -2.80 2.86
N LEU A 455 4.66 -3.33 3.72
CA LEU A 455 4.94 -3.44 5.15
C LEU A 455 5.56 -4.79 5.50
N ALA A 456 6.83 -4.79 5.90
CA ALA A 456 7.58 -6.01 6.24
C ALA A 456 7.21 -6.59 7.61
N GLY A 457 6.91 -5.70 8.57
CA GLY A 457 6.75 -6.08 9.97
C GLY A 457 6.57 -4.87 10.87
N SER A 458 6.33 -5.15 12.15
CA SER A 458 6.46 -4.18 13.24
C SER A 458 7.61 -4.57 14.15
N VAL A 459 8.32 -3.58 14.66
CA VAL A 459 9.36 -3.75 15.68
C VAL A 459 8.90 -3.00 16.93
N ARG A 460 8.56 -3.77 17.95
CA ARG A 460 8.10 -3.32 19.26
C ARG A 460 9.29 -3.21 20.21
N PRO A 461 9.17 -2.38 21.26
CA PRO A 461 10.15 -2.32 22.33
C PRO A 461 10.45 -3.69 22.94
N PRO A 462 11.69 -3.92 23.43
CA PRO A 462 12.03 -5.19 24.04
C PRO A 462 11.22 -5.40 25.31
N ASN A 463 10.83 -6.64 25.58
CA ASN A 463 10.12 -6.99 26.80
C ASN A 463 10.95 -6.57 28.05
N PRO A 464 10.36 -5.87 29.05
CA PRO A 464 11.06 -5.38 30.23
C PRO A 464 11.81 -6.44 31.04
N TRP A 465 11.32 -7.68 31.01
CA TRP A 465 11.93 -8.82 31.70
C TRP A 465 13.22 -9.30 31.02
N ASN A 466 13.44 -8.93 29.75
CA ASN A 466 14.63 -9.23 28.98
C ASN A 466 15.59 -8.03 28.86
N SER A 467 15.07 -6.80 28.91
CA SER A 467 15.86 -5.56 28.81
C SER A 467 15.21 -4.42 29.57
N TRP A 468 16.01 -3.72 30.39
CA TRP A 468 15.59 -2.49 31.08
C TRP A 468 15.13 -1.37 30.13
N HIS A 469 15.50 -1.42 28.85
CA HIS A 469 15.03 -0.45 27.86
C HIS A 469 13.50 -0.53 27.63
N GLY A 470 12.89 -1.68 27.89
CA GLY A 470 11.44 -1.86 27.79
C GLY A 470 10.63 -1.21 28.90
N VAL A 471 11.25 -0.92 30.06
CA VAL A 471 10.55 -0.31 31.19
C VAL A 471 10.18 1.14 30.86
N GLU A 472 8.93 1.49 31.17
CA GLU A 472 8.43 2.86 31.10
C GLU A 472 8.23 3.37 32.51
N VAL A 473 8.63 4.62 32.75
CA VAL A 473 8.62 5.20 34.10
C VAL A 473 8.07 6.59 34.05
N GLY A 474 7.47 7.02 35.16
CA GLY A 474 7.16 8.41 35.33
C GLY A 474 7.01 8.79 36.79
N ALA A 475 7.04 10.10 37.03
CA ALA A 475 6.77 10.68 38.33
C ALA A 475 5.74 11.80 38.21
N ARG A 476 4.91 11.93 39.25
CA ARG A 476 3.92 13.00 39.40
C ARG A 476 4.09 13.63 40.78
N LEU A 477 4.30 14.95 40.80
CA LEU A 477 4.27 15.74 42.02
C LEU A 477 2.98 16.56 42.04
N GLU A 478 2.11 16.30 43.01
CA GLU A 478 0.85 17.01 43.21
C GLU A 478 0.90 17.84 44.50
N TRP A 479 0.34 19.05 44.47
CA TRP A 479 0.18 19.88 45.66
C TRP A 479 -0.97 20.86 45.49
N ARG A 480 -1.50 21.34 46.61
CA ARG A 480 -2.50 22.38 46.67
C ARG A 480 -1.93 23.66 47.26
N TRP A 481 -2.35 24.81 46.71
CA TRP A 481 -2.10 26.12 47.29
C TRP A 481 -3.39 26.94 47.30
N ASN A 482 -3.97 27.12 48.49
CA ASN A 482 -5.28 27.75 48.67
C ASN A 482 -6.36 27.00 47.86
N ARG A 483 -6.96 27.63 46.84
CA ARG A 483 -8.02 27.05 46.00
C ARG A 483 -7.53 26.38 44.72
N PHE A 484 -6.22 26.39 44.47
CA PHE A 484 -5.62 25.83 43.25
C PHE A 484 -4.96 24.49 43.60
N SER A 485 -5.26 23.45 42.83
CA SER A 485 -4.49 22.20 42.84
C SER A 485 -3.61 22.15 41.60
N PHE A 486 -2.36 21.75 41.79
CA PHE A 486 -1.34 21.68 40.75
C PHE A 486 -0.78 20.27 40.67
N ALA A 487 -0.39 19.85 39.48
CA ALA A 487 0.50 18.70 39.33
C ALA A 487 1.55 18.96 38.24
N ILE A 488 2.76 18.45 38.47
CA ILE A 488 3.81 18.32 37.45
C ILE A 488 4.01 16.82 37.23
N THR A 489 4.00 16.40 35.98
CA THR A 489 4.21 15.01 35.56
C THR A 489 5.39 14.94 34.61
N ASP A 490 6.20 13.90 34.71
CA ASP A 490 7.24 13.58 33.73
C ASP A 490 7.13 12.08 33.44
N PHE A 491 6.83 11.74 32.18
CA PHE A 491 6.68 10.37 31.72
C PHE A 491 7.71 10.07 30.64
N TYR A 492 8.45 8.98 30.82
CA TYR A 492 9.43 8.47 29.87
C TYR A 492 9.01 7.07 29.43
N GLY A 493 8.43 6.99 28.24
CA GLY A 493 7.84 5.77 27.69
C GLY A 493 7.76 5.82 26.17
N TYR A 494 7.13 4.82 25.58
CA TYR A 494 6.96 4.69 24.14
C TYR A 494 5.65 5.34 23.69
N SER A 495 5.61 5.79 22.44
CA SER A 495 4.36 6.23 21.81
C SER A 495 3.39 5.05 21.62
N ASP A 496 2.11 5.22 21.93
CA ASP A 496 1.06 4.20 21.69
C ASP A 496 0.87 3.86 20.19
N PHE A 497 1.20 4.80 19.30
CA PHE A 497 1.09 4.67 17.85
C PHE A 497 2.47 4.55 17.19
N PRO A 498 2.60 3.72 16.14
CA PRO A 498 3.84 3.58 15.42
C PRO A 498 4.06 4.74 14.43
N TYR A 499 5.33 4.97 14.09
CA TYR A 499 5.71 5.71 12.89
C TYR A 499 6.18 4.75 11.80
N ILE A 500 6.11 5.24 10.56
CA ILE A 500 6.59 4.50 9.38
C ILE A 500 8.09 4.76 9.23
N ASP A 501 8.87 3.69 9.26
CA ASP A 501 10.31 3.70 8.96
C ASP A 501 10.55 3.05 7.60
N ILE A 502 11.24 3.74 6.69
CA ILE A 502 11.61 3.19 5.38
C ILE A 502 12.91 2.40 5.56
N MET A 503 12.81 1.07 5.61
CA MET A 503 13.98 0.21 5.80
C MET A 503 14.80 0.05 4.52
N PHE A 504 14.13 0.10 3.36
CA PHE A 504 14.77 -0.06 2.05
C PHE A 504 13.96 0.62 0.95
N THR A 505 14.62 1.37 0.08
CA THR A 505 14.01 1.98 -1.12
C THR A 505 14.51 1.28 -2.37
N TYR A 506 13.58 0.77 -3.16
CA TYR A 506 13.88 0.27 -4.50
C TYR A 506 13.96 1.45 -5.47
N SER A 507 15.12 1.61 -6.08
CA SER A 507 15.30 2.61 -7.13
C SER A 507 16.45 2.22 -8.05
N ARG A 508 16.25 2.31 -9.36
CA ARG A 508 17.32 2.05 -10.33
C ARG A 508 18.54 2.90 -9.99
N ASN A 509 19.62 2.25 -9.55
CA ASN A 509 20.83 2.91 -9.07
C ASN A 509 22.00 2.61 -10.01
N VAL A 510 22.41 3.62 -10.77
CA VAL A 510 23.57 3.58 -11.66
C VAL A 510 24.49 4.76 -11.39
N ASP A 511 25.76 4.62 -11.75
CA ASP A 511 26.71 5.74 -11.74
C ASP A 511 26.23 6.82 -12.75
N PRO A 512 26.00 8.09 -12.34
CA PRO A 512 25.41 9.10 -13.23
C PRO A 512 26.26 9.46 -14.46
N GLU A 513 27.56 9.19 -14.41
CA GLU A 513 28.50 9.57 -15.47
C GLU A 513 28.78 8.44 -16.46
N SER A 514 28.82 7.20 -15.95
CA SER A 514 29.14 6.01 -16.74
C SER A 514 27.97 5.06 -16.92
N GLY A 515 26.80 5.26 -16.31
CA GLY A 515 25.66 4.34 -16.45
C GLY A 515 25.85 2.96 -15.82
N ARG A 516 27.01 2.66 -15.22
CA ARG A 516 27.30 1.35 -14.61
C ARG A 516 26.42 1.05 -13.40
N PRO A 517 25.99 -0.22 -13.22
CA PRO A 517 25.17 -0.64 -12.09
C PRO A 517 25.85 -0.43 -10.74
N ARG A 518 25.12 0.13 -9.78
CA ARG A 518 25.55 0.27 -8.39
C ARG A 518 24.72 -0.62 -7.48
N LYS A 519 25.32 -1.03 -6.36
CA LYS A 519 24.60 -1.69 -5.27
C LYS A 519 23.45 -0.82 -4.80
N ALA A 520 22.40 -1.44 -4.27
CA ALA A 520 21.27 -0.73 -3.70
C ALA A 520 21.73 0.36 -2.72
N ASN A 521 21.16 1.56 -2.86
CA ASN A 521 21.44 2.75 -2.04
C ASN A 521 22.92 3.23 -2.00
N ALA A 522 23.82 2.67 -2.82
CA ALA A 522 25.21 3.11 -2.87
C ALA A 522 25.36 4.46 -3.60
N THR A 523 26.11 5.38 -3.00
CA THR A 523 26.37 6.73 -3.55
C THR A 523 27.79 6.91 -4.11
N GLY A 524 28.67 5.93 -3.89
CA GLY A 524 30.04 5.92 -4.43
C GLY A 524 30.10 5.92 -5.96
N ARG A 525 31.30 6.18 -6.50
CA ARG A 525 31.57 6.11 -7.95
C ARG A 525 31.72 4.66 -8.39
N CYS A 526 31.13 4.32 -9.53
CA CYS A 526 31.34 3.03 -10.17
C CYS A 526 31.70 3.25 -11.64
N ARG A 527 32.95 3.62 -11.94
CA ARG A 527 33.36 3.92 -13.32
C ARG A 527 34.03 2.74 -14.03
N ARG A 528 34.76 1.91 -13.28
CA ARG A 528 35.53 0.78 -13.83
C ARG A 528 34.88 -0.57 -13.55
N GLY A 529 33.85 -0.62 -12.70
CA GLY A 529 33.19 -1.86 -12.32
C GLY A 529 33.88 -2.60 -11.16
N THR A 530 34.99 -2.07 -10.64
CA THR A 530 35.78 -2.68 -9.56
C THR A 530 35.68 -1.90 -8.24
N GLU A 531 34.99 -0.77 -8.25
CA GLU A 531 34.80 0.06 -7.06
C GLU A 531 33.78 -0.56 -6.09
N ASP A 532 33.91 -0.32 -4.78
CA ASP A 532 33.06 -0.95 -3.75
C ASP A 532 31.56 -0.69 -3.92
N SER A 533 31.19 0.44 -4.53
CA SER A 533 29.80 0.80 -4.82
C SER A 533 29.21 0.10 -6.05
N CYS A 534 30.03 -0.54 -6.88
CA CYS A 534 29.57 -1.26 -8.06
C CYS A 534 28.77 -2.50 -7.68
N LEU A 535 27.65 -2.70 -8.37
CA LEU A 535 26.99 -4.01 -8.41
C LEU A 535 27.86 -4.93 -9.27
N THR A 536 27.95 -6.20 -8.93
CA THR A 536 28.66 -7.22 -9.71
C THR A 536 27.79 -8.46 -9.83
N PRO A 537 27.99 -9.33 -10.83
CA PRO A 537 27.20 -10.55 -10.95
C PRO A 537 27.18 -11.41 -9.66
N ASP A 538 28.32 -11.53 -9.00
CA ASP A 538 28.47 -12.29 -7.75
C ASP A 538 27.64 -11.77 -6.58
N ASN A 539 27.28 -10.47 -6.56
CA ASN A 539 26.49 -9.86 -5.49
C ASN A 539 25.11 -9.36 -5.95
N ALA A 540 24.81 -9.47 -7.24
CA ALA A 540 23.57 -8.99 -7.84
C ALA A 540 22.34 -9.63 -7.22
N LEU A 541 22.42 -10.89 -6.77
CA LEU A 541 21.29 -11.56 -6.11
C LEU A 541 20.86 -10.87 -4.80
N LEU A 542 21.80 -10.26 -4.07
CA LEU A 542 21.55 -9.70 -2.74
C LEU A 542 21.43 -8.17 -2.78
N GLU A 543 22.30 -7.50 -3.54
CA GLU A 543 22.49 -6.05 -3.51
C GLU A 543 21.78 -5.32 -4.67
N HIS A 544 20.82 -5.97 -5.33
CA HIS A 544 20.16 -5.41 -6.50
C HIS A 544 19.38 -4.12 -6.17
N PRO A 545 19.52 -3.04 -6.97
CA PRO A 545 18.80 -1.79 -6.75
C PRO A 545 17.31 -1.85 -7.11
N ALA A 546 16.90 -2.83 -7.95
CA ALA A 546 15.52 -3.11 -8.29
C ALA A 546 14.95 -4.30 -7.49
N ASN A 547 13.64 -4.31 -7.31
CA ASN A 547 12.92 -5.38 -6.64
C ASN A 547 12.78 -6.63 -7.54
N GLN A 548 13.65 -7.60 -7.31
CA GLN A 548 13.64 -8.87 -8.06
C GLN A 548 12.40 -9.71 -7.77
N SER A 549 11.86 -9.68 -6.55
CA SER A 549 10.64 -10.40 -6.19
C SER A 549 9.46 -9.92 -7.02
N ASN A 550 9.24 -8.60 -7.08
CA ASN A 550 8.17 -8.01 -7.87
C ASN A 550 8.33 -8.32 -9.37
N PHE A 551 9.56 -8.21 -9.91
CA PHE A 551 9.81 -8.54 -11.32
C PHE A 551 9.52 -10.02 -11.61
N ALA A 552 9.98 -10.93 -10.75
CA ALA A 552 9.75 -12.36 -10.89
C ALA A 552 8.27 -12.73 -10.75
N TRP A 553 7.55 -12.09 -9.83
CA TRP A 553 6.11 -12.27 -9.63
C TRP A 553 5.31 -11.80 -10.84
N VAL A 554 5.55 -10.59 -11.32
CA VAL A 554 4.88 -10.03 -12.52
C VAL A 554 5.20 -10.88 -13.74
N CYS A 555 6.45 -11.31 -13.90
CA CYS A 555 6.83 -12.23 -14.97
C CYS A 555 6.08 -13.56 -14.83
N ALA A 556 6.07 -14.17 -13.64
CA ALA A 556 5.33 -15.41 -13.37
C ALA A 556 3.82 -15.26 -13.62
N ALA A 557 3.22 -14.10 -13.36
CA ALA A 557 1.81 -13.82 -13.61
C ALA A 557 1.49 -13.47 -15.08
N THR A 558 2.51 -13.36 -15.95
CA THR A 558 2.36 -13.01 -17.39
C THR A 558 3.08 -13.99 -18.33
N VAL A 559 3.48 -15.16 -17.83
CA VAL A 559 3.98 -16.26 -18.67
C VAL A 559 2.88 -16.68 -19.64
N GLY A 560 3.13 -16.74 -20.95
CA GLY A 560 2.07 -17.11 -21.92
C GLY A 560 1.40 -15.94 -22.66
N VAL A 561 1.93 -14.71 -22.57
CA VAL A 561 1.54 -13.61 -23.47
C VAL A 561 2.05 -13.80 -24.91
N ALA A 562 3.05 -14.67 -25.12
CA ALA A 562 3.55 -15.01 -26.45
C ALA A 562 4.08 -16.46 -26.56
N PRO A 563 3.32 -17.50 -26.17
CA PRO A 563 3.75 -18.89 -26.19
C PRO A 563 4.03 -19.42 -27.59
N THR A 564 3.51 -18.74 -28.61
CA THR A 564 3.85 -18.96 -30.02
C THR A 564 5.26 -18.47 -30.39
N LEU A 565 5.81 -17.48 -29.66
CA LEU A 565 7.18 -17.00 -29.81
C LEU A 565 8.15 -17.80 -28.93
N ASP A 566 7.86 -17.84 -27.63
CA ASP A 566 8.63 -18.55 -26.63
C ASP A 566 7.69 -18.90 -25.47
N ALA A 567 7.25 -20.15 -25.44
CA ALA A 567 6.43 -20.67 -24.36
C ALA A 567 7.07 -20.49 -22.99
N SER A 568 8.41 -20.46 -22.89
CA SER A 568 9.16 -20.32 -21.64
C SER A 568 9.35 -18.87 -21.16
N ALA A 569 9.02 -17.87 -21.98
CA ALA A 569 9.15 -16.46 -21.65
C ALA A 569 7.83 -15.84 -21.15
N CYS A 570 7.96 -14.89 -20.23
CA CYS A 570 6.90 -13.93 -19.93
C CYS A 570 7.03 -12.69 -20.83
N ALA A 571 6.03 -11.79 -20.78
CA ALA A 571 6.04 -10.57 -21.57
C ALA A 571 7.33 -9.73 -21.41
N GLN A 572 7.96 -9.75 -20.23
CA GLN A 572 9.14 -8.96 -19.90
C GLN A 572 10.46 -9.63 -20.31
N THR A 573 10.50 -10.97 -20.36
CA THR A 573 11.69 -11.72 -20.81
C THR A 573 11.67 -12.07 -22.30
N LEU A 574 10.61 -11.69 -23.01
CA LEU A 574 10.55 -11.88 -24.46
C LEU A 574 11.74 -11.22 -25.18
N PHE A 575 12.16 -10.04 -24.69
CA PHE A 575 13.24 -9.23 -25.27
C PHE A 575 14.66 -9.74 -24.94
N ASN A 576 14.78 -10.74 -24.06
CA ASN A 576 16.02 -11.48 -23.81
C ASN A 576 15.87 -12.99 -24.03
N SER A 577 14.80 -13.39 -24.74
CA SER A 577 14.57 -14.79 -25.08
C SER A 577 15.68 -15.33 -25.96
N GLN A 578 16.25 -16.45 -25.50
CA GLN A 578 17.27 -17.24 -26.18
C GLN A 578 16.64 -18.39 -27.00
N VAL A 579 15.34 -18.34 -27.31
CA VAL A 579 14.75 -19.28 -28.27
C VAL A 579 15.18 -18.90 -29.68
N VAL A 580 15.62 -19.88 -30.47
CA VAL A 580 15.83 -19.73 -31.92
C VAL A 580 14.58 -20.28 -32.63
N PRO A 581 13.73 -19.42 -33.20
CA PRO A 581 12.61 -19.86 -34.02
C PRO A 581 13.08 -20.73 -35.20
N GLU A 582 12.24 -21.67 -35.65
CA GLU A 582 12.59 -22.64 -36.71
C GLU A 582 13.06 -21.99 -38.02
N ASP A 583 12.64 -20.74 -38.30
CA ASP A 583 12.98 -19.98 -39.51
C ASP A 583 13.77 -18.68 -39.25
N ALA A 584 14.41 -18.54 -38.08
CA ALA A 584 15.19 -17.34 -37.73
C ALA A 584 16.71 -17.58 -37.73
N PRO A 585 17.53 -16.57 -38.10
CA PRO A 585 18.99 -16.66 -38.11
C PRO A 585 19.62 -16.55 -36.72
N LEU A 586 18.91 -15.97 -35.75
CA LEU A 586 19.37 -15.74 -34.37
C LEU A 586 18.24 -16.00 -33.36
N HIS A 587 18.59 -15.92 -32.09
CA HIS A 587 17.63 -15.84 -30.99
C HIS A 587 16.61 -14.72 -31.19
N LEU A 588 15.43 -14.91 -30.61
CA LEU A 588 14.34 -13.93 -30.64
C LEU A 588 14.81 -12.54 -30.17
N ALA A 589 15.63 -12.47 -29.12
CA ALA A 589 16.24 -11.23 -28.64
C ALA A 589 16.99 -10.45 -29.75
N GLY A 590 17.88 -11.11 -30.49
CA GLY A 590 18.62 -10.50 -31.59
C GLY A 590 17.72 -10.04 -32.73
N ASN A 591 16.65 -10.79 -33.03
CA ASN A 591 15.67 -10.37 -34.04
C ASN A 591 14.91 -9.10 -33.64
N LEU A 592 14.51 -8.99 -32.36
CA LEU A 592 13.86 -7.79 -31.83
C LEU A 592 14.84 -6.60 -31.81
N GLY A 593 16.12 -6.85 -31.53
CA GLY A 593 17.19 -5.84 -31.60
C GLY A 593 17.32 -5.20 -32.98
N VAL A 594 17.30 -5.99 -34.06
CA VAL A 594 17.36 -5.48 -35.45
C VAL A 594 16.13 -4.64 -35.81
N LEU A 595 14.95 -5.01 -35.30
CA LEU A 595 13.73 -4.20 -35.49
C LEU A 595 13.82 -2.87 -34.73
N MET A 596 14.35 -2.90 -33.51
CA MET A 596 14.51 -1.72 -32.65
C MET A 596 15.62 -0.78 -33.18
N SER A 597 16.63 -1.29 -33.89
CA SER A 597 17.63 -0.49 -34.58
C SER A 597 17.12 0.14 -35.89
N GLY A 598 16.01 -0.36 -36.42
CA GLY A 598 15.44 0.09 -37.70
C GLY A 598 16.28 -0.27 -38.93
N GLN A 599 17.28 -1.15 -38.81
CA GLN A 599 18.21 -1.52 -39.89
C GLN A 599 17.72 -2.66 -40.81
N ASN A 600 16.42 -2.97 -40.77
CA ASN A 600 15.77 -4.04 -41.54
C ASN A 600 16.00 -4.01 -43.07
N GLY A 601 16.49 -2.90 -43.63
CA GLY A 601 16.79 -2.75 -45.05
C GLY A 601 18.18 -3.23 -45.50
N VAL A 602 19.06 -3.68 -44.59
CA VAL A 602 20.47 -3.98 -44.88
C VAL A 602 20.79 -5.48 -44.92
N VAL A 603 19.90 -6.35 -44.44
CA VAL A 603 20.14 -7.80 -44.36
C VAL A 603 19.82 -8.48 -45.70
N SER A 604 20.85 -8.95 -46.42
CA SER A 604 20.69 -9.63 -47.72
C SER A 604 20.23 -11.09 -47.53
N GLU A 605 19.11 -11.47 -48.18
CA GLU A 605 18.53 -12.82 -48.39
C GLU A 605 18.64 -13.89 -47.26
N PRO A 606 17.54 -14.48 -46.74
CA PRO A 606 16.15 -14.47 -47.20
C PRO A 606 15.25 -13.69 -46.24
N ALA A 607 14.80 -12.51 -46.65
CA ALA A 607 13.64 -11.84 -46.03
C ALA A 607 12.34 -12.65 -46.18
N THR A 608 12.35 -13.76 -46.93
CA THR A 608 11.29 -14.77 -46.91
C THR A 608 11.26 -15.55 -45.59
N ALA A 609 12.38 -15.72 -44.90
CA ALA A 609 12.42 -16.41 -43.60
C ALA A 609 11.90 -15.52 -42.45
N PHE A 610 12.04 -14.19 -42.57
CA PHE A 610 11.37 -13.21 -41.69
C PHE A 610 9.84 -13.23 -41.83
N THR A 611 9.30 -13.91 -42.86
CA THR A 611 7.89 -13.82 -43.30
C THR A 611 7.23 -15.16 -43.60
N SER A 612 7.91 -16.31 -43.49
CA SER A 612 7.33 -17.63 -43.79
C SER A 612 7.30 -18.59 -42.60
N GLY A 613 7.81 -18.18 -41.44
CA GLY A 613 7.99 -19.05 -40.28
C GLY A 613 7.60 -18.39 -38.98
N THR A 614 6.45 -18.80 -38.43
CA THR A 614 5.77 -18.23 -37.24
C THR A 614 5.37 -16.75 -37.41
N GLY A 615 4.06 -16.49 -37.51
CA GLY A 615 3.45 -15.25 -38.00
C GLY A 615 3.60 -13.98 -37.15
N ILE A 616 4.65 -13.84 -36.35
CA ILE A 616 4.76 -12.77 -35.35
C ILE A 616 5.50 -11.53 -35.89
N LEU A 617 6.34 -11.70 -36.90
CA LEU A 617 6.96 -10.60 -37.64
C LEU A 617 6.38 -10.43 -39.06
N GLU A 618 5.47 -11.34 -39.45
CA GLU A 618 4.67 -11.27 -40.68
C GLU A 618 3.97 -9.91 -40.89
N PRO A 619 3.49 -9.19 -39.86
CA PRO A 619 2.88 -7.86 -40.02
C PRO A 619 3.88 -6.75 -40.35
N LEU A 620 5.14 -6.90 -39.90
CA LEU A 620 6.23 -5.96 -40.19
C LEU A 620 6.95 -6.30 -41.50
N GLY A 621 6.97 -7.58 -41.90
CA GLY A 621 7.65 -8.08 -43.11
C GLY A 621 6.78 -8.24 -44.35
N MET A 622 5.48 -8.53 -44.19
CA MET A 622 4.48 -8.55 -45.26
C MET A 622 3.23 -7.77 -44.85
N PHE A 623 3.39 -6.45 -44.76
CA PHE A 623 2.30 -5.51 -45.02
C PHE A 623 1.41 -6.06 -46.15
N THR A 624 0.13 -6.26 -45.89
CA THR A 624 -0.82 -6.61 -46.96
C THR A 624 -0.73 -5.53 -48.04
N LEU A 625 -1.15 -5.83 -49.26
CA LEU A 625 -1.17 -4.79 -50.32
C LEU A 625 -1.89 -3.51 -49.82
N THR A 626 -2.92 -3.70 -48.98
CA THR A 626 -3.62 -2.65 -48.25
C THR A 626 -2.68 -1.91 -47.30
N THR A 627 -2.02 -2.59 -46.36
CA THR A 627 -1.10 -1.97 -45.39
C THR A 627 0.03 -1.18 -46.07
N ARG A 628 0.63 -1.70 -47.16
CA ARG A 628 1.68 -0.99 -47.92
C ARG A 628 1.16 0.28 -48.56
N SER A 629 -0.03 0.22 -49.14
CA SER A 629 -0.67 1.36 -49.78
C SER A 629 -1.04 2.45 -48.77
N GLU A 630 -1.49 2.06 -47.58
CA GLU A 630 -1.84 2.97 -46.50
C GLU A 630 -0.59 3.58 -45.83
N LEU A 631 0.48 2.82 -45.62
CA LEU A 631 1.78 3.36 -45.16
C LEU A 631 2.37 4.36 -46.15
N THR A 632 2.27 4.10 -47.45
CA THR A 632 2.70 5.05 -48.49
C THR A 632 1.89 6.36 -48.43
N ARG A 633 0.64 6.30 -47.93
CA ARG A 633 -0.23 7.48 -47.78
C ARG A 633 0.01 8.23 -46.47
N TYR A 634 0.18 7.52 -45.36
CA TYR A 634 0.23 8.09 -44.00
C TYR A 634 1.64 8.27 -43.42
N ALA A 635 2.66 7.65 -44.01
CA ALA A 635 4.07 7.78 -43.63
C ALA A 635 4.91 8.44 -44.74
N PRO A 636 4.62 9.71 -45.13
CA PRO A 636 5.32 10.38 -46.22
C PRO A 636 6.82 10.62 -45.94
N PHE A 637 7.24 10.50 -44.68
CA PHE A 637 8.64 10.59 -44.24
C PHE A 637 9.21 9.24 -43.82
N GLY A 638 8.46 8.14 -44.00
CA GLY A 638 8.93 6.79 -43.73
C GLY A 638 10.10 6.42 -44.64
N GLN A 639 11.08 5.69 -44.09
CA GLN A 639 12.25 5.29 -44.86
C GLN A 639 11.91 4.13 -45.80
N THR A 640 12.62 4.09 -46.93
CA THR A 640 12.39 3.08 -47.97
C THR A 640 13.28 1.86 -47.69
N ALA A 641 12.66 0.72 -47.37
CA ALA A 641 13.35 -0.56 -47.32
C ALA A 641 13.68 -1.03 -48.75
N VAL A 642 14.93 -1.43 -48.98
CA VAL A 642 15.40 -2.00 -50.25
C VAL A 642 15.15 -3.52 -50.22
N PHE A 643 14.15 -4.01 -50.95
CA PHE A 643 13.97 -5.44 -51.22
C PHE A 643 14.82 -5.84 -52.43
N LEU A 644 16.03 -6.34 -52.18
CA LEU A 644 17.03 -6.60 -53.24
C LEU A 644 16.73 -7.80 -54.16
N VAL A 645 15.59 -8.49 -54.00
CA VAL A 645 15.31 -9.77 -54.70
C VAL A 645 14.04 -9.74 -55.55
N THR A 646 13.06 -8.91 -55.21
CA THR A 646 11.87 -8.68 -56.05
C THR A 646 11.87 -7.31 -56.75
N GLY A 647 12.91 -6.49 -56.54
CA GLY A 647 13.00 -5.15 -57.11
C GLY A 647 11.93 -4.17 -56.59
N GLY A 648 11.39 -4.44 -55.40
CA GLY A 648 10.40 -3.60 -54.74
C GLY A 648 11.03 -2.66 -53.72
N PHE A 649 10.54 -1.43 -53.66
CA PHE A 649 10.79 -0.49 -52.57
C PHE A 649 9.56 -0.50 -51.65
N GLY A 650 9.74 -0.68 -50.33
CA GLY A 650 8.63 -0.69 -49.36
C GLY A 650 8.86 0.32 -48.25
N ILE A 651 7.87 1.14 -47.91
CA ILE A 651 7.96 2.12 -46.81
C ILE A 651 7.69 1.41 -45.48
N THR A 652 8.53 1.66 -44.47
CA THR A 652 8.38 1.15 -43.10
C THR A 652 8.06 2.28 -42.11
N PRO A 653 7.28 2.02 -41.03
CA PRO A 653 7.12 2.95 -39.91
C PRO A 653 8.32 2.97 -38.95
N LEU A 654 9.34 2.14 -39.18
CA LEU A 654 10.57 2.12 -38.38
C LEU A 654 11.58 3.16 -38.88
N VAL A 655 12.41 3.66 -37.97
CA VAL A 655 13.40 4.70 -38.25
C VAL A 655 14.79 4.14 -37.92
N PRO A 656 15.74 4.14 -38.87
CA PRO A 656 17.07 3.58 -38.63
C PRO A 656 17.89 4.44 -37.67
N LEU A 657 18.63 3.78 -36.78
CA LEU A 657 19.63 4.40 -35.91
C LEU A 657 20.86 4.86 -36.73
N THR A 658 21.64 5.76 -36.12
CA THR A 658 22.89 6.25 -36.72
C THR A 658 24.06 5.53 -36.09
N ARG A 659 25.17 5.41 -36.82
CA ARG A 659 26.39 4.84 -36.27
C ARG A 659 27.41 5.92 -35.95
N ASP A 660 27.88 5.91 -34.72
CA ASP A 660 28.75 6.91 -34.12
C ASP A 660 30.14 6.38 -33.81
N MET A 661 31.01 7.27 -33.32
CA MET A 661 32.44 6.99 -33.14
C MET A 661 32.74 6.11 -31.92
N ASP A 662 31.86 6.12 -30.92
CA ASP A 662 32.00 5.38 -29.66
C ASP A 662 30.88 4.32 -29.46
N ASP A 663 30.14 4.02 -30.53
CA ASP A 663 29.20 2.89 -30.54
C ASP A 663 29.94 1.56 -30.40
N GLY A 664 29.21 0.58 -29.89
CA GLY A 664 29.69 -0.78 -29.75
C GLY A 664 30.23 -1.38 -31.05
N LEU A 665 31.11 -2.36 -30.88
CA LEU A 665 31.47 -3.24 -31.99
C LEU A 665 30.33 -4.22 -32.20
N ALA A 666 29.94 -4.44 -33.47
CA ALA A 666 29.02 -5.50 -33.82
C ALA A 666 29.50 -6.83 -33.22
N ALA A 667 28.59 -7.56 -32.58
CA ALA A 667 28.85 -8.94 -32.24
C ALA A 667 29.21 -9.70 -33.52
N THR A 668 30.13 -10.64 -33.42
CA THR A 668 30.50 -11.49 -34.56
C THR A 668 30.19 -12.93 -34.19
N SER A 669 29.99 -13.78 -35.19
CA SER A 669 29.83 -15.23 -35.03
C SER A 669 30.97 -15.90 -34.24
N ALA A 670 32.12 -15.22 -34.07
CA ALA A 670 33.22 -15.68 -33.22
C ALA A 670 33.01 -15.44 -31.71
N ILE A 671 32.08 -14.56 -31.33
CA ILE A 671 31.78 -14.15 -29.95
C ILE A 671 30.45 -14.78 -29.47
N VAL A 672 29.59 -15.16 -30.42
CA VAL A 672 28.30 -15.83 -30.16
C VAL A 672 28.52 -17.33 -29.82
N ASP A 673 27.64 -17.92 -29.01
CA ASP A 673 27.71 -19.34 -28.64
C ASP A 673 27.77 -20.22 -29.92
N PRO A 674 28.79 -21.10 -30.05
CA PRO A 674 28.91 -22.03 -31.18
C PRO A 674 27.66 -22.88 -31.45
N ALA A 675 26.84 -23.16 -30.43
CA ALA A 675 25.57 -23.86 -30.58
C ALA A 675 24.54 -23.04 -31.39
N ILE A 676 24.54 -21.72 -31.24
CA ILE A 676 23.67 -20.79 -32.00
C ILE A 676 24.14 -20.74 -33.46
N VAL A 677 25.46 -20.65 -33.67
CA VAL A 677 26.06 -20.68 -35.01
C VAL A 677 25.77 -22.03 -35.70
N ALA A 678 25.76 -23.12 -34.95
CA ALA A 678 25.40 -24.44 -35.47
C ALA A 678 23.89 -24.58 -35.75
N ALA A 679 23.02 -24.04 -34.90
CA ALA A 679 21.56 -24.07 -35.07
C ALA A 679 21.12 -23.24 -36.27
N SER A 680 21.62 -22.01 -36.40
CA SER A 680 21.41 -21.14 -37.56
C SER A 680 21.95 -21.76 -38.86
N ALA A 681 23.11 -22.41 -38.81
CA ALA A 681 23.65 -23.18 -39.94
C ALA A 681 22.77 -24.38 -40.32
N ALA A 682 22.16 -25.05 -39.34
CA ALA A 682 21.20 -26.12 -39.59
C ALA A 682 19.90 -25.60 -40.25
N ASN A 683 19.52 -24.35 -39.95
CA ASN A 683 18.40 -23.63 -40.57
C ASN A 683 18.76 -22.96 -41.91
N GLY A 684 19.95 -23.24 -42.46
CA GLY A 684 20.37 -22.75 -43.78
C GLY A 684 21.08 -21.39 -43.80
N PHE A 685 21.41 -20.82 -42.63
CA PHE A 685 22.12 -19.55 -42.52
C PHE A 685 23.64 -19.74 -42.34
N GLY A 686 24.46 -19.17 -43.21
CA GLY A 686 25.93 -19.24 -43.08
C GLY A 686 26.51 -18.21 -42.09
N ALA A 687 27.73 -18.43 -41.60
CA ALA A 687 28.41 -17.50 -40.67
C ALA A 687 28.49 -16.04 -41.17
N PHE A 688 28.67 -15.85 -42.47
CA PHE A 688 28.65 -14.52 -43.11
C PHE A 688 27.28 -13.82 -42.98
N PHE A 689 26.18 -14.57 -43.02
CA PHE A 689 24.83 -14.03 -42.83
C PHE A 689 24.61 -13.62 -41.37
N ILE A 690 25.12 -14.42 -40.42
CA ILE A 690 25.04 -14.13 -38.98
C ILE A 690 25.83 -12.85 -38.67
N ASP A 691 27.04 -12.70 -39.21
CA ASP A 691 27.84 -11.49 -39.02
C ASP A 691 27.16 -10.24 -39.59
N GLY A 692 26.47 -10.36 -40.73
CA GLY A 692 25.66 -9.27 -41.29
C GLY A 692 24.44 -8.92 -40.43
N PHE A 693 23.81 -9.91 -39.81
CA PHE A 693 22.66 -9.72 -38.93
C PHE A 693 23.05 -9.07 -37.60
N LEU A 694 24.11 -9.54 -36.96
CA LEU A 694 24.66 -8.92 -35.75
C LEU A 694 25.23 -7.53 -36.02
N GLY A 695 25.63 -7.24 -37.27
CA GLY A 695 25.99 -5.89 -37.73
C GLY A 695 24.80 -4.94 -37.90
N ALA A 696 23.57 -5.43 -37.82
CA ALA A 696 22.32 -4.67 -37.93
C ALA A 696 21.54 -4.59 -36.60
N GLY A 697 22.08 -5.15 -35.51
CA GLY A 697 21.47 -5.11 -34.17
C GLY A 697 21.50 -3.72 -33.53
N LEU A 698 21.32 -3.65 -32.22
CA LEU A 698 21.43 -2.43 -31.42
C LEU A 698 22.89 -2.09 -31.08
N SER A 699 23.72 -3.07 -30.72
CA SER A 699 25.08 -2.80 -30.26
C SER A 699 25.99 -2.05 -31.24
N PRO A 700 25.89 -2.23 -32.58
CA PRO A 700 26.68 -1.45 -33.53
C PRO A 700 26.32 0.04 -33.63
N PHE A 701 25.20 0.45 -33.04
CA PHE A 701 24.58 1.78 -33.20
C PHE A 701 24.27 2.46 -31.86
N LEU A 702 24.70 1.88 -30.75
CA LEU A 702 24.51 2.44 -29.42
C LEU A 702 25.84 2.46 -28.68
N SER A 703 26.05 3.50 -27.89
CA SER A 703 27.14 3.62 -26.90
C SER A 703 26.91 2.69 -25.71
N ASP A 704 27.98 2.42 -24.94
CA ASP A 704 27.87 1.64 -23.69
C ASP A 704 26.85 2.26 -22.70
N GLU A 705 26.76 3.60 -22.62
CA GLU A 705 25.77 4.29 -21.80
C GLU A 705 24.33 4.13 -22.32
N GLN A 706 24.11 4.12 -23.64
CA GLN A 706 22.81 3.88 -24.27
C GLN A 706 22.36 2.43 -24.09
N GLU A 707 23.25 1.46 -24.31
CA GLU A 707 22.98 0.04 -24.04
C GLU A 707 22.60 -0.18 -22.57
N ALA A 708 23.27 0.51 -21.64
CA ALA A 708 22.96 0.41 -20.22
C ALA A 708 21.58 0.98 -19.84
N LEU A 709 21.03 1.91 -20.62
CA LEU A 709 19.64 2.36 -20.46
C LEU A 709 18.64 1.30 -20.88
N LEU A 710 19.03 0.38 -21.75
CA LEU A 710 18.27 -0.81 -22.13
C LEU A 710 18.52 -2.00 -21.17
N GLY A 711 19.37 -1.83 -20.15
CA GLY A 711 19.69 -2.90 -19.20
C GLY A 711 20.60 -3.99 -19.76
N CYS A 712 21.30 -3.72 -20.86
CA CYS A 712 22.22 -4.64 -21.51
C CYS A 712 23.59 -3.98 -21.78
N GLY A 713 24.50 -4.73 -22.37
CA GLY A 713 25.80 -4.20 -22.82
C GLY A 713 26.95 -4.41 -21.84
N PRO A 714 28.14 -3.85 -22.15
CA PRO A 714 29.37 -4.06 -21.38
C PRO A 714 29.27 -3.74 -19.89
N PHE A 715 28.39 -2.82 -19.50
CA PHE A 715 28.17 -2.48 -18.09
C PHE A 715 27.35 -3.51 -17.32
N TYR A 716 26.49 -4.27 -18.02
CA TYR A 716 25.76 -5.40 -17.48
C TYR A 716 26.42 -6.75 -17.81
N GLY A 717 27.61 -6.74 -18.43
CA GLY A 717 28.33 -7.97 -18.80
C GLY A 717 27.55 -8.83 -19.80
N THR A 718 26.66 -8.21 -20.57
CA THR A 718 25.83 -8.85 -21.60
C THR A 718 26.07 -8.15 -22.95
N ASN A 719 25.51 -8.71 -24.02
CA ASN A 719 25.43 -8.08 -25.33
C ASN A 719 23.97 -7.93 -25.74
N CYS A 720 23.53 -6.73 -26.12
CA CYS A 720 22.13 -6.44 -26.41
C CYS A 720 21.56 -7.23 -27.60
N ASP A 721 22.41 -7.70 -28.52
CA ASP A 721 22.00 -8.45 -29.72
C ASP A 721 22.00 -9.96 -29.52
N VAL A 722 22.70 -10.44 -28.50
CA VAL A 722 22.82 -11.88 -28.18
C VAL A 722 21.97 -12.21 -26.96
N ASP A 723 22.28 -11.56 -25.84
CA ASP A 723 21.60 -11.78 -24.57
C ASP A 723 20.28 -11.00 -24.47
N GLY A 724 20.10 -9.97 -25.30
CA GLY A 724 18.90 -9.14 -25.34
C GLY A 724 18.83 -8.03 -24.30
N ILE A 725 17.66 -7.39 -24.23
CA ILE A 725 17.35 -6.28 -23.32
C ILE A 725 16.79 -6.81 -22.01
N ASP A 726 17.28 -6.29 -20.87
CA ASP A 726 16.79 -6.68 -19.55
C ASP A 726 15.87 -5.62 -18.94
N PHE A 727 14.57 -5.89 -18.95
CA PHE A 727 13.55 -5.01 -18.38
C PHE A 727 13.75 -4.77 -16.86
N LEU A 728 14.36 -5.72 -16.14
CA LEU A 728 14.69 -5.51 -14.73
C LEU A 728 15.69 -4.37 -14.54
N ASN A 729 16.54 -4.08 -15.53
CA ASN A 729 17.63 -3.10 -15.42
C ASN A 729 17.47 -1.87 -16.35
N MET A 730 16.51 -1.93 -17.27
CA MET A 730 16.17 -0.87 -18.21
C MET A 730 15.63 0.41 -17.54
N ASP A 731 15.89 1.59 -18.10
CA ASP A 731 15.24 2.83 -17.67
C ASP A 731 13.90 3.04 -18.38
N ALA A 732 12.82 3.10 -17.62
CA ALA A 732 11.48 3.30 -18.17
C ALA A 732 11.32 4.65 -18.91
N ASN A 733 12.06 5.70 -18.57
CA ASN A 733 11.98 6.96 -19.35
C ASN A 733 12.55 6.75 -20.75
N ALA A 734 13.67 6.04 -20.85
CA ALA A 734 14.31 5.74 -22.13
C ALA A 734 13.38 4.88 -23.00
N PHE A 735 12.78 3.83 -22.42
CA PHE A 735 11.91 2.92 -23.18
C PHE A 735 10.62 3.59 -23.67
N PHE A 736 10.03 4.46 -22.86
CA PHE A 736 8.71 5.02 -23.15
C PHE A 736 8.72 6.44 -23.73
N GLU A 737 9.85 7.15 -23.87
CA GLU A 737 9.86 8.59 -24.24
C GLU A 737 9.07 8.92 -25.54
N ALA A 738 8.99 8.01 -26.50
CA ALA A 738 8.23 8.18 -27.74
C ALA A 738 6.79 7.63 -27.69
N TRP A 739 6.32 7.17 -26.52
CA TRP A 739 5.01 6.52 -26.40
C TRP A 739 3.88 7.54 -26.14
N PRO A 740 2.75 7.43 -26.85
CA PRO A 740 1.59 8.32 -26.71
C PRO A 740 0.74 8.03 -25.46
N THR A 741 1.35 7.53 -24.39
CA THR A 741 0.69 6.94 -23.22
C THR A 741 0.95 7.70 -21.91
N GLY A 742 1.89 8.66 -21.91
CA GLY A 742 2.34 9.37 -20.71
C GLY A 742 2.02 10.85 -20.63
N GLN A 743 2.58 11.53 -19.63
CA GLN A 743 2.32 12.95 -19.39
C GLN A 743 2.67 13.80 -20.63
N GLY A 744 1.81 14.76 -20.97
CA GLY A 744 1.93 15.58 -22.18
C GLY A 744 1.11 15.09 -23.37
N THR A 745 0.57 13.87 -23.32
CA THR A 745 -0.19 13.25 -24.44
C THR A 745 -1.72 13.28 -24.28
N PHE A 746 -2.25 13.82 -23.16
CA PHE A 746 -3.69 13.81 -22.85
C PHE A 746 -4.32 15.22 -22.73
N LEU A 747 -3.88 16.18 -23.55
CA LEU A 747 -4.45 17.53 -23.55
C LEU A 747 -5.87 17.52 -24.18
N GLY A 748 -6.90 17.71 -23.35
CA GLY A 748 -8.28 17.93 -23.81
C GLY A 748 -9.17 16.69 -23.95
N GLY A 749 -8.74 15.51 -23.45
CA GLY A 749 -9.55 14.29 -23.46
C GLY A 749 -9.69 13.58 -24.82
N GLU A 750 -8.95 14.03 -25.84
CA GLU A 750 -8.82 13.33 -27.12
C GLU A 750 -7.76 12.21 -27.02
N VAL A 751 -8.02 11.08 -27.68
CA VAL A 751 -7.03 10.03 -27.92
C VAL A 751 -5.88 10.62 -28.76
N TRP A 752 -4.63 10.34 -28.37
CA TRP A 752 -3.47 10.87 -29.08
C TRP A 752 -3.28 10.18 -30.43
N ASP A 753 -3.14 11.00 -31.47
CA ASP A 753 -3.01 10.57 -32.87
C ASP A 753 -1.59 10.82 -33.34
N THR A 754 -0.86 9.73 -33.62
CA THR A 754 0.56 9.78 -34.05
C THR A 754 0.73 10.38 -35.46
N THR A 755 -0.35 10.50 -36.24
CA THR A 755 -0.31 11.05 -37.61
C THR A 755 -0.50 12.58 -37.66
N ARG A 756 -0.76 13.21 -36.51
CA ARG A 756 -1.03 14.65 -36.42
C ARG A 756 0.24 15.49 -36.38
N ALA A 757 0.55 16.14 -37.50
CA ALA A 757 1.71 17.04 -37.59
C ALA A 757 1.51 18.43 -36.94
N ASP A 758 0.27 18.77 -36.53
CA ASP A 758 -0.08 20.08 -35.96
C ASP A 758 0.38 20.28 -34.50
N ARG A 759 0.91 19.23 -33.87
CA ARG A 759 1.45 19.24 -32.52
C ARG A 759 2.76 18.43 -32.46
N PRO A 760 3.74 18.79 -31.62
CA PRO A 760 4.93 17.96 -31.40
C PRO A 760 4.55 16.56 -30.91
N GLN A 761 5.16 15.52 -31.48
CA GLN A 761 4.95 14.12 -31.12
C GLN A 761 5.88 13.69 -29.98
N PRO A 762 5.51 12.71 -29.13
CA PRO A 762 6.41 12.15 -28.12
C PRO A 762 7.77 11.76 -28.72
N GLY A 763 8.86 11.98 -27.98
CA GLY A 763 10.23 11.74 -28.46
C GLY A 763 10.76 12.74 -29.51
N THR A 764 9.96 13.71 -29.97
CA THR A 764 10.41 14.72 -30.96
C THR A 764 10.81 16.04 -30.31
N VAL A 765 11.58 16.86 -31.04
CA VAL A 765 11.99 18.19 -30.60
C VAL A 765 10.75 19.07 -30.39
N GLY A 766 10.67 19.71 -29.21
CA GLY A 766 9.57 20.61 -28.85
C GLY A 766 8.38 19.93 -28.18
N PHE A 767 8.41 18.61 -27.99
CA PHE A 767 7.41 17.93 -27.17
C PHE A 767 7.57 18.29 -25.68
N GLU A 768 6.49 18.80 -25.09
CA GLU A 768 6.45 19.24 -23.69
C GLU A 768 5.78 18.19 -22.78
N GLY A 769 6.34 16.97 -22.74
CA GLY A 769 5.89 15.85 -21.89
C GLY A 769 6.99 15.28 -21.01
N PHE A 770 6.83 14.03 -20.55
CA PHE A 770 7.91 13.32 -19.85
C PHE A 770 9.09 13.07 -20.80
N THR A 771 10.32 13.12 -20.27
CA THR A 771 11.55 13.06 -21.06
C THR A 771 12.70 12.41 -20.30
N CYS A 772 13.63 11.75 -20.97
CA CYS A 772 14.87 11.25 -20.35
C CYS A 772 16.07 12.21 -20.41
N ALA A 773 15.85 13.47 -20.78
CA ALA A 773 16.85 14.55 -20.93
C ALA A 773 17.90 14.71 -19.80
N ALA A 774 17.57 14.27 -18.58
CA ALA A 774 18.45 14.40 -17.43
C ALA A 774 19.51 13.27 -17.32
N ILE A 775 19.35 12.19 -18.09
CA ILE A 775 20.12 10.95 -17.95
C ILE A 775 21.18 10.87 -19.06
N THR A 776 22.42 10.53 -18.71
CA THR A 776 23.49 10.26 -19.69
C THR A 776 23.11 9.05 -20.55
N GLY A 777 23.31 9.12 -21.86
CA GLY A 777 22.82 8.17 -22.86
C GLY A 777 21.49 8.58 -23.52
N CYS A 778 20.76 9.52 -22.91
CA CYS A 778 19.43 9.94 -23.36
C CYS A 778 19.36 11.40 -23.83
N ARG A 779 20.45 12.17 -23.71
CA ARG A 779 20.41 13.61 -23.94
C ARG A 779 20.37 13.90 -25.43
N GLY A 780 19.64 14.94 -25.83
CA GLY A 780 19.68 15.47 -27.18
C GLY A 780 20.69 16.63 -27.31
N PRO A 781 21.04 17.05 -28.54
CA PRO A 781 21.96 18.18 -28.78
C PRO A 781 21.58 19.50 -28.08
N GLY A 782 20.30 19.68 -27.72
CA GLY A 782 19.81 20.85 -26.99
C GLY A 782 19.81 20.72 -25.47
N ASP A 783 20.14 19.55 -24.93
CA ASP A 783 20.07 19.26 -23.49
C ASP A 783 21.39 19.60 -22.76
N PRO A 784 21.32 20.09 -21.50
CA PRO A 784 22.53 20.37 -20.72
C PRO A 784 23.38 19.12 -20.49
N GLY A 785 24.66 19.19 -20.83
CA GLY A 785 25.60 18.09 -20.61
C GLY A 785 25.51 16.97 -21.66
N TYR A 786 24.90 17.23 -22.82
CA TYR A 786 24.97 16.36 -24.00
C TYR A 786 26.42 16.11 -24.43
N ASP A 787 26.78 14.84 -24.62
CA ASP A 787 28.03 14.39 -25.19
C ASP A 787 27.70 13.37 -26.30
N PRO A 788 27.96 13.67 -27.58
CA PRO A 788 27.63 12.78 -28.70
C PRO A 788 28.34 11.41 -28.61
N ARG A 789 29.38 11.28 -27.79
CA ARG A 789 30.07 10.01 -27.54
C ARG A 789 29.31 9.06 -26.62
N LYS A 790 28.41 9.62 -25.81
CA LYS A 790 27.66 8.90 -24.79
C LYS A 790 26.18 8.87 -25.10
N ASP A 791 25.65 9.98 -25.60
CA ASP A 791 24.23 10.20 -25.87
C ASP A 791 23.81 9.87 -27.31
N GLY A 792 24.78 9.55 -28.17
CA GLY A 792 24.61 9.33 -29.61
C GLY A 792 24.33 10.63 -30.38
N THR A 793 24.35 10.58 -31.71
CA THR A 793 24.01 11.69 -32.60
C THR A 793 22.84 11.36 -33.52
N ILE A 794 21.86 12.25 -33.55
CA ILE A 794 20.69 12.17 -34.45
C ILE A 794 21.00 12.62 -35.89
N LEU A 795 22.28 12.65 -36.29
CA LEU A 795 22.74 13.24 -37.55
C LEU A 795 23.27 12.20 -38.53
N VAL A 796 22.46 11.88 -39.54
CA VAL A 796 22.90 11.73 -40.94
C VAL A 796 21.80 12.31 -41.83
N GLY A 797 21.93 13.39 -42.58
CA GLY A 797 22.97 14.38 -42.80
C GLY A 797 22.47 15.26 -43.96
N GLY A 798 22.90 16.52 -44.02
CA GLY A 798 22.90 17.27 -45.29
C GLY A 798 23.85 16.67 -46.36
N ALA A 799 24.24 15.40 -46.20
CA ALA A 799 25.04 14.65 -47.14
C ALA A 799 24.10 14.09 -48.22
N PRO A 800 24.34 14.41 -49.50
CA PRO A 800 23.53 13.92 -50.59
C PRO A 800 23.62 12.39 -50.71
N HIS A 801 22.47 11.74 -50.90
CA HIS A 801 22.38 10.31 -51.21
C HIS A 801 23.33 9.96 -52.37
N PRO A 802 24.19 8.93 -52.24
CA PRO A 802 25.33 8.68 -53.14
C PRO A 802 24.94 8.35 -54.59
N VAL A 803 23.64 8.11 -54.84
CA VAL A 803 23.09 7.85 -56.19
C VAL A 803 22.19 8.99 -56.68
N THR A 804 21.54 9.75 -55.79
CA THR A 804 20.47 10.70 -56.19
C THR A 804 20.76 12.16 -55.87
N GLY A 805 21.75 12.48 -55.03
CA GLY A 805 22.06 13.88 -54.71
C GLY A 805 21.10 14.54 -53.72
N GLU A 806 20.04 13.85 -53.30
CA GLU A 806 19.02 14.36 -52.37
C GLU A 806 19.54 14.34 -50.92
N PRO A 807 19.31 15.38 -50.10
CA PRO A 807 19.63 15.34 -48.68
C PRO A 807 18.86 14.19 -48.02
N LEU A 808 19.57 13.31 -47.30
CA LEU A 808 18.93 12.26 -46.52
C LEU A 808 18.01 12.94 -45.48
N PRO A 809 16.72 12.55 -45.39
CA PRO A 809 15.88 12.99 -44.28
C PRO A 809 16.60 12.58 -42.99
N GLY A 810 16.85 13.52 -42.07
CA GLY A 810 17.40 13.18 -40.76
C GLY A 810 16.50 12.20 -40.02
N ALA A 811 16.89 11.76 -38.82
CA ALA A 811 16.03 10.94 -37.97
C ALA A 811 14.74 11.71 -37.62
N VAL A 812 13.69 11.54 -38.42
CA VAL A 812 12.40 12.22 -38.31
C VAL A 812 11.30 11.20 -38.07
N HIS A 813 10.28 11.64 -37.35
CA HIS A 813 9.06 10.88 -37.11
C HIS A 813 8.37 10.53 -38.44
N PRO A 814 8.13 9.24 -38.74
CA PRO A 814 7.77 8.77 -40.09
C PRO A 814 6.43 9.30 -40.59
N PHE A 815 5.51 9.62 -39.68
CA PHE A 815 4.16 10.12 -40.01
C PHE A 815 4.06 11.65 -40.07
N THR A 816 4.94 12.39 -39.40
CA THR A 816 4.80 13.85 -39.22
C THR A 816 6.00 14.66 -39.72
N GLY A 817 7.15 14.01 -39.94
CA GLY A 817 8.38 14.66 -40.39
C GLY A 817 9.09 15.47 -39.31
N GLN A 818 8.63 15.39 -38.06
CA GLN A 818 9.23 16.11 -36.94
C GLN A 818 10.53 15.44 -36.50
N PRO A 819 11.62 16.20 -36.23
CA PRO A 819 12.89 15.60 -35.85
C PRO A 819 12.83 14.95 -34.46
N PHE A 820 13.42 13.76 -34.32
CA PHE A 820 13.63 13.15 -33.01
C PHE A 820 14.65 13.96 -32.21
N ARG A 821 14.50 13.94 -30.87
CA ARG A 821 15.37 14.72 -29.97
C ARG A 821 16.72 14.05 -29.69
N ALA A 822 16.76 12.73 -29.69
CA ALA A 822 17.85 11.88 -29.26
C ALA A 822 17.67 10.50 -29.92
N GLU A 823 18.75 9.74 -30.01
CA GLU A 823 18.75 8.42 -30.63
C GLU A 823 17.91 7.40 -29.84
N ILE A 824 17.95 7.46 -28.51
CA ILE A 824 17.12 6.60 -27.66
C ILE A 824 15.61 6.81 -27.88
N ALA A 825 15.19 8.00 -28.34
CA ALA A 825 13.80 8.27 -28.69
C ALA A 825 13.38 7.52 -29.97
N ILE A 826 14.33 7.26 -30.88
CA ILE A 826 14.14 6.42 -32.06
C ILE A 826 13.96 4.96 -31.63
N VAL A 827 14.81 4.46 -30.73
CA VAL A 827 14.68 3.12 -30.14
C VAL A 827 13.30 2.95 -29.48
N SER A 828 12.87 3.94 -28.68
CA SER A 828 11.55 3.98 -28.04
C SER A 828 10.41 3.94 -29.07
N TRP A 829 10.53 4.68 -30.17
CA TRP A 829 9.54 4.68 -31.25
C TRP A 829 9.46 3.33 -31.98
N ASN A 830 10.60 2.76 -32.33
CA ASN A 830 10.67 1.46 -32.99
C ASN A 830 10.08 0.37 -32.08
N ALA A 831 10.36 0.42 -30.77
CA ALA A 831 9.77 -0.46 -29.77
C ALA A 831 8.24 -0.30 -29.67
N LEU A 832 7.70 0.92 -29.77
CA LEU A 832 6.25 1.16 -29.80
C LEU A 832 5.61 0.52 -31.04
N MET A 833 6.20 0.71 -32.23
CA MET A 833 5.67 0.14 -33.47
C MET A 833 5.71 -1.39 -33.44
N LEU A 834 6.77 -1.96 -32.87
CA LEU A 834 6.87 -3.40 -32.60
C LEU A 834 5.77 -3.86 -31.63
N ALA A 835 5.55 -3.14 -30.53
CA ALA A 835 4.51 -3.49 -29.56
C ALA A 835 3.08 -3.42 -30.15
N VAL A 836 2.82 -2.47 -31.06
CA VAL A 836 1.58 -2.42 -31.84
C VAL A 836 1.44 -3.67 -32.71
N ALA A 837 2.49 -4.03 -33.44
CA ALA A 837 2.49 -5.21 -34.31
C ALA A 837 2.34 -6.53 -33.53
N LEU A 838 2.87 -6.61 -32.30
CA LEU A 838 2.71 -7.77 -31.41
C LEU A 838 1.32 -7.89 -30.78
N SER A 839 0.45 -6.88 -30.92
CA SER A 839 -0.90 -6.93 -30.37
C SER A 839 -1.91 -7.65 -31.29
N GLN A 840 -1.50 -8.65 -32.07
CA GLN A 840 -2.39 -9.38 -32.99
C GLN A 840 -3.11 -10.55 -32.34
N GLY A 841 -4.25 -10.98 -32.90
CA GLY A 841 -4.99 -12.16 -32.46
C GLY A 841 -5.98 -12.67 -33.52
N ASP A 842 -6.56 -13.85 -33.26
CA ASP A 842 -7.36 -14.61 -34.24
C ASP A 842 -8.77 -14.03 -34.50
N GLU A 843 -9.28 -13.18 -33.60
CA GLU A 843 -10.58 -12.51 -33.76
C GLU A 843 -10.47 -10.97 -33.73
N PRO A 844 -11.29 -10.22 -34.49
CA PRO A 844 -11.25 -8.77 -34.54
C PRO A 844 -11.82 -8.13 -33.24
N ALA A 845 -10.97 -7.97 -32.23
CA ALA A 845 -11.26 -7.20 -31.03
C ALA A 845 -10.68 -5.78 -31.12
N LYS A 846 -11.28 -4.80 -30.40
CA LYS A 846 -10.79 -3.41 -30.40
C LYS A 846 -9.34 -3.25 -29.92
N ALA A 847 -8.86 -4.17 -29.10
CA ALA A 847 -7.52 -4.14 -28.53
C ALA A 847 -6.47 -4.86 -29.40
N LEU A 848 -6.90 -5.54 -30.47
CA LEU A 848 -6.05 -6.32 -31.34
C LEU A 848 -5.74 -5.56 -32.63
N PHE A 849 -4.50 -5.67 -33.11
CA PHE A 849 -4.00 -4.99 -34.30
C PHE A 849 -4.53 -5.67 -35.57
N ASP A 850 -5.19 -4.89 -36.42
CA ASP A 850 -5.77 -5.34 -37.68
C ASP A 850 -4.83 -4.94 -38.84
N PRO A 851 -4.11 -5.88 -39.47
CA PRO A 851 -3.17 -5.56 -40.55
C PRO A 851 -3.87 -5.02 -41.80
N ASP A 852 -5.15 -5.30 -42.01
CA ASP A 852 -5.93 -4.77 -43.14
C ASP A 852 -6.50 -3.37 -42.89
N ASP A 853 -6.48 -2.88 -41.64
CA ASP A 853 -6.87 -1.53 -41.25
C ASP A 853 -5.85 -0.90 -40.25
N PRO A 854 -4.59 -0.70 -40.68
CA PRO A 854 -3.46 -0.37 -39.81
C PRO A 854 -3.47 1.07 -39.24
N PHE A 855 -4.35 1.94 -39.73
CA PHE A 855 -4.49 3.36 -39.31
C PHE A 855 -5.92 3.69 -38.86
N ALA A 856 -6.62 2.68 -38.36
CA ALA A 856 -7.96 2.81 -37.81
C ALA A 856 -8.07 3.85 -36.68
N ARG A 857 -9.31 4.25 -36.39
CA ARG A 857 -9.65 5.10 -35.24
C ARG A 857 -10.45 4.33 -34.20
N ASN A 858 -10.24 4.65 -32.93
CA ASN A 858 -10.88 4.04 -31.75
C ASN A 858 -10.67 2.51 -31.62
N LYS A 859 -9.59 1.99 -32.22
CA LYS A 859 -9.11 0.60 -32.07
C LYS A 859 -7.59 0.56 -32.23
N CYS A 860 -6.96 -0.54 -31.82
CA CYS A 860 -5.52 -0.73 -31.95
C CYS A 860 -5.04 -0.53 -33.39
N SER A 861 -4.07 0.38 -33.58
CA SER A 861 -3.52 0.77 -34.88
C SER A 861 -2.19 1.54 -34.70
N PHE A 862 -1.44 1.76 -35.79
CA PHE A 862 -0.26 2.65 -35.76
C PHE A 862 -0.64 4.12 -35.50
N ARG A 863 -1.88 4.50 -35.83
CA ARG A 863 -2.45 5.83 -35.59
C ARG A 863 -2.73 6.09 -34.11
N GLU A 864 -3.35 5.12 -33.45
CA GLU A 864 -3.77 5.20 -32.04
C GLU A 864 -3.24 3.99 -31.25
N PRO A 865 -1.91 3.93 -31.00
CA PRO A 865 -1.26 2.79 -30.32
C PRO A 865 -1.77 2.51 -28.91
N VAL A 866 -2.36 3.52 -28.26
CA VAL A 866 -2.91 3.44 -26.89
C VAL A 866 -4.03 2.42 -26.73
N HIS A 867 -4.61 1.95 -27.83
CA HIS A 867 -5.65 0.92 -27.80
C HIS A 867 -5.08 -0.50 -27.89
N CYS A 868 -3.80 -0.66 -28.19
CA CYS A 868 -3.18 -1.96 -28.41
C CYS A 868 -2.90 -2.69 -27.08
N ALA A 869 -3.33 -3.95 -26.99
CA ALA A 869 -3.24 -4.74 -25.75
C ALA A 869 -1.81 -4.85 -25.21
N PHE A 870 -0.82 -5.13 -26.08
CA PHE A 870 0.58 -5.29 -25.64
C PHE A 870 1.23 -3.95 -25.27
N VAL A 871 0.86 -2.85 -25.95
CA VAL A 871 1.27 -1.48 -25.57
C VAL A 871 0.75 -1.13 -24.18
N LEU A 872 -0.54 -1.38 -23.94
CA LEU A 872 -1.17 -1.17 -22.63
C LEU A 872 -0.52 -2.03 -21.53
N GLY A 873 -0.25 -3.30 -21.84
CA GLY A 873 0.38 -4.26 -20.94
C GLY A 873 1.79 -3.85 -20.53
N LEU A 874 2.65 -3.47 -21.48
CA LEU A 874 4.01 -2.99 -21.16
C LEU A 874 3.99 -1.69 -20.37
N TRP A 875 3.11 -0.75 -20.74
CA TRP A 875 3.01 0.52 -20.03
C TRP A 875 2.42 0.37 -18.62
N ALA A 876 1.59 -0.66 -18.37
CA ALA A 876 1.10 -1.07 -17.04
C ALA A 876 2.21 -1.40 -16.05
N LEU A 877 3.40 -1.74 -16.55
CA LEU A 877 4.56 -2.09 -15.71
C LEU A 877 5.33 -0.86 -15.22
N SER A 878 4.82 0.36 -15.44
CA SER A 878 5.51 1.59 -15.05
C SER A 878 4.64 2.57 -14.27
N GLY A 879 5.30 3.32 -13.38
CA GLY A 879 4.76 4.40 -12.58
C GLY A 879 5.50 5.72 -12.85
N SER A 880 5.14 6.78 -12.13
CA SER A 880 5.86 8.05 -12.19
C SER A 880 6.02 8.71 -10.82
N THR A 881 7.20 9.26 -10.55
CA THR A 881 7.47 10.02 -9.33
C THR A 881 6.79 11.39 -9.34
N ARG A 882 6.83 12.08 -8.19
CA ARG A 882 6.41 13.49 -8.09
C ARG A 882 7.24 14.38 -9.03
N ALA A 883 6.62 15.37 -9.67
CA ALA A 883 7.27 16.39 -10.48
C ALA A 883 8.16 17.31 -9.63
N THR A 884 9.37 16.85 -9.32
CA THR A 884 10.40 17.63 -8.64
C THR A 884 11.78 17.19 -9.09
N VAL A 885 12.73 18.14 -9.16
CA VAL A 885 14.13 17.86 -9.52
C VAL A 885 14.76 16.88 -8.52
N LYS A 886 14.34 16.95 -7.24
CA LYS A 886 14.79 16.01 -6.18
C LYS A 886 14.43 14.55 -6.49
N ALA A 887 13.35 14.31 -7.24
CA ALA A 887 12.87 12.98 -7.62
C ALA A 887 13.40 12.51 -8.99
N GLY A 888 14.43 13.17 -9.51
CA GLY A 888 15.06 12.84 -10.80
C GLY A 888 14.24 13.26 -12.03
N GLY A 889 13.21 14.08 -11.86
CA GLY A 889 12.42 14.66 -12.97
C GLY A 889 13.01 15.97 -13.49
N ASN A 890 12.40 16.53 -14.54
CA ASN A 890 12.79 17.84 -15.10
C ASN A 890 12.15 19.04 -14.37
N GLY A 891 11.45 18.79 -13.26
CA GLY A 891 10.73 19.80 -12.47
C GLY A 891 9.33 20.15 -12.98
N ARG A 892 9.00 19.82 -14.24
CA ARG A 892 7.64 19.93 -14.82
C ARG A 892 6.90 18.60 -14.80
N PHE A 893 7.62 17.51 -14.99
CA PHE A 893 7.14 16.14 -14.91
C PHE A 893 8.06 15.30 -14.01
N GLY A 894 7.49 14.28 -13.37
CA GLY A 894 8.26 13.30 -12.60
C GLY A 894 9.04 12.33 -13.48
N ARG A 895 9.92 11.54 -12.87
CA ARG A 895 10.66 10.46 -13.54
C ARG A 895 9.75 9.25 -13.72
N ARG A 896 9.71 8.67 -14.92
CA ARG A 896 9.11 7.36 -15.19
C ARG A 896 10.00 6.25 -14.65
N GLN A 897 9.43 5.25 -13.98
CA GLN A 897 10.15 4.09 -13.49
C GLN A 897 9.31 2.84 -13.70
N PHE A 898 9.94 1.68 -13.89
CA PHE A 898 9.21 0.41 -13.82
C PHE A 898 8.77 0.14 -12.37
N GLN A 899 7.73 -0.67 -12.19
CA GLN A 899 7.17 -0.99 -10.86
C GLN A 899 8.20 -1.61 -9.92
N TRP A 900 9.21 -2.33 -10.42
CA TRP A 900 10.33 -2.88 -9.63
C TRP A 900 11.48 -1.89 -9.38
N HIS A 901 11.47 -0.72 -10.05
CA HIS A 901 12.41 0.40 -9.83
C HIS A 901 11.86 1.49 -8.92
N GLY A 902 10.73 1.25 -8.27
CA GLY A 902 10.17 2.15 -7.29
C GLY A 902 9.36 1.39 -6.25
N GLY A 903 9.21 1.99 -5.07
CA GLY A 903 8.59 1.34 -3.93
C GLY A 903 9.56 1.21 -2.77
N ASN A 904 9.02 0.90 -1.61
CA ASN A 904 9.76 0.83 -0.36
C ASN A 904 9.36 -0.41 0.42
N GLU A 905 10.32 -1.00 1.12
CA GLU A 905 10.06 -1.81 2.29
C GLU A 905 9.93 -0.84 3.47
N ILE A 906 8.84 -0.98 4.22
CA ILE A 906 8.59 -0.20 5.42
C ILE A 906 8.42 -1.10 6.63
N VAL A 907 8.73 -0.55 7.79
CA VAL A 907 8.56 -1.17 9.11
C VAL A 907 7.84 -0.20 10.02
N LEU A 908 6.95 -0.71 10.85
CA LEU A 908 6.35 0.08 11.93
C LEU A 908 7.25 0.04 13.15
N ARG A 909 7.63 1.22 13.66
CA ARG A 909 8.44 1.37 14.88
C ARG A 909 7.76 2.29 15.88
N TYR A 910 8.13 2.13 17.15
CA TYR A 910 7.59 2.93 18.25
C TYR A 910 8.71 3.77 18.87
N GLU A 911 8.55 5.10 18.86
CA GLU A 911 9.56 6.02 19.40
C GLU A 911 9.43 6.09 20.93
N LYS A 912 10.56 6.00 21.63
CA LYS A 912 10.64 6.32 23.07
C LYS A 912 10.76 7.82 23.24
N ARG A 913 9.84 8.43 23.97
CA ARG A 913 9.70 9.88 24.13
C ARG A 913 9.60 10.28 25.59
N ASN A 914 9.97 11.53 25.87
CA ASN A 914 9.69 12.17 27.15
C ASN A 914 8.45 13.07 27.00
N VAL A 915 7.53 12.97 27.95
CA VAL A 915 6.34 13.81 28.04
C VAL A 915 6.35 14.56 29.36
N LEU A 916 6.69 15.84 29.30
CA LEU A 916 6.60 16.74 30.43
C LEU A 916 5.20 17.35 30.47
N GLY A 917 4.51 17.18 31.60
CA GLY A 917 3.16 17.66 31.82
C GLY A 917 3.03 18.59 33.01
N PHE A 918 2.07 19.50 32.92
CA PHE A 918 1.64 20.39 33.97
C PHE A 918 0.11 20.44 33.99
N SER A 919 -0.51 20.33 35.16
CA SER A 919 -1.94 20.52 35.30
C SER A 919 -2.28 21.45 36.46
N MET A 920 -3.40 22.15 36.32
CA MET A 920 -3.95 23.03 37.33
C MET A 920 -5.48 22.98 37.31
N ASP A 921 -6.09 22.88 38.48
CA ASP A 921 -7.54 23.02 38.64
C ASP A 921 -7.88 24.01 39.75
N PHE A 922 -8.98 24.74 39.58
CA PHE A 922 -9.54 25.60 40.61
C PHE A 922 -11.04 25.84 40.40
N ALA A 923 -11.74 26.03 41.52
CA ALA A 923 -13.12 26.50 41.52
C ALA A 923 -13.18 28.03 41.57
N GLU A 924 -14.03 28.63 40.73
CA GLU A 924 -14.27 30.07 40.67
C GLU A 924 -15.65 30.41 41.26
N ASP A 925 -15.64 31.25 42.30
CA ASP A 925 -16.81 31.52 43.12
C ASP A 925 -17.84 32.48 42.51
N LEU A 926 -17.45 33.44 41.67
CA LEU A 926 -18.35 34.45 41.09
C LEU A 926 -19.27 33.87 40.01
N THR A 927 -18.69 33.07 39.12
CA THR A 927 -19.32 32.43 37.97
C THR A 927 -19.87 31.04 38.31
N LYS A 928 -19.43 30.46 39.44
CA LYS A 928 -19.72 29.08 39.88
C LYS A 928 -19.26 28.05 38.86
N THR A 929 -18.05 28.27 38.33
CA THR A 929 -17.43 27.39 37.34
C THR A 929 -16.21 26.70 37.94
N ASN A 930 -15.93 25.48 37.51
CA ASN A 930 -14.66 24.82 37.78
C ASN A 930 -13.82 24.89 36.51
N TRP A 931 -12.55 25.26 36.66
CA TRP A 931 -11.61 25.38 35.56
C TRP A 931 -10.52 24.33 35.73
N GLY A 932 -10.27 23.57 34.68
CA GLY A 932 -9.12 22.67 34.56
C GLY A 932 -8.22 23.12 33.43
N MET A 933 -6.92 23.00 33.62
CA MET A 933 -5.90 23.25 32.61
C MET A 933 -4.90 22.10 32.63
N GLU A 934 -4.55 21.59 31.46
CA GLU A 934 -3.46 20.63 31.28
C GLU A 934 -2.58 21.08 30.14
N PHE A 935 -1.28 20.98 30.33
CA PHE A 935 -0.29 21.29 29.33
C PHE A 935 0.68 20.11 29.23
N THR A 936 1.07 19.74 28.02
CA THR A 936 2.17 18.81 27.79
C THR A 936 3.12 19.33 26.71
N TRP A 937 4.40 19.07 26.92
CA TRP A 937 5.44 19.20 25.92
C TRP A 937 6.05 17.82 25.65
N ILE A 938 6.07 17.46 24.37
CA ILE A 938 6.62 16.21 23.87
C ILE A 938 7.73 16.55 22.88
N GLU A 939 8.94 16.08 23.14
CA GLU A 939 10.13 16.38 22.34
C GLU A 939 10.42 15.28 21.31
N GLY A 940 10.77 15.67 20.09
CA GLY A 940 11.45 14.82 19.12
C GLY A 940 10.60 13.73 18.48
N GLU A 941 9.29 13.95 18.36
CA GLU A 941 8.35 13.00 17.74
C GLU A 941 8.55 12.90 16.22
N PRO A 942 8.66 11.69 15.65
CA PRO A 942 8.68 11.50 14.21
C PRO A 942 7.34 11.89 13.57
N GLY A 943 7.34 12.90 12.72
CA GLY A 943 6.21 13.27 11.86
C GLY A 943 6.49 12.92 10.40
N THR A 944 5.46 12.54 9.66
CA THR A 944 5.57 12.29 8.21
C THR A 944 5.87 13.59 7.47
N ASP A 945 6.97 13.64 6.72
CA ASP A 945 7.40 14.79 5.91
C ASP A 945 7.58 14.34 4.45
N ALA A 946 6.70 14.83 3.58
CA ALA A 946 6.71 14.50 2.15
C ALA A 946 7.98 14.98 1.41
N GLU A 947 8.72 15.94 1.97
CA GLU A 947 9.97 16.43 1.38
C GLU A 947 11.23 15.80 1.99
N ALA A 948 11.09 14.98 3.03
CA ALA A 948 12.18 14.17 3.56
C ALA A 948 12.37 12.92 2.70
N TYR A 949 13.63 12.56 2.42
CA TYR A 949 13.95 11.35 1.64
C TYR A 949 13.50 10.07 2.36
N ASP A 950 13.68 10.05 3.69
CA ASP A 950 13.25 8.96 4.57
C ASP A 950 11.76 9.07 4.98
N GLY A 951 11.02 10.03 4.42
CA GLY A 951 9.59 10.22 4.64
C GLY A 951 9.20 10.75 6.03
N SER A 952 10.16 11.02 6.92
CA SER A 952 9.91 11.54 8.27
C SER A 952 10.86 12.65 8.69
N SER A 953 10.43 13.49 9.62
CA SER A 953 11.26 14.49 10.32
C SER A 953 10.83 14.62 11.78
N LYS A 954 11.73 15.06 12.67
CA LYS A 954 11.42 15.22 14.10
C LYS A 954 10.70 16.55 14.37
N LEU A 955 9.66 16.49 15.20
CA LEU A 955 8.79 17.59 15.58
C LEU A 955 8.61 17.62 17.10
N ASP A 956 8.37 18.81 17.65
CA ASP A 956 8.00 18.98 19.05
C ASP A 956 6.52 19.36 19.14
N SER A 957 5.77 18.69 20.02
CA SER A 957 4.34 18.95 20.21
C SER A 957 4.08 19.61 21.55
N PHE A 958 3.32 20.70 21.52
CA PHE A 958 2.82 21.43 22.69
C PHE A 958 1.29 21.33 22.70
N ASN A 959 0.75 20.65 23.70
CA ASN A 959 -0.70 20.46 23.83
C ASN A 959 -1.18 21.21 25.07
N LEU A 960 -2.26 21.97 24.95
CA LEU A 960 -2.92 22.66 26.05
C LEU A 960 -4.41 22.32 26.02
N THR A 961 -4.93 21.78 27.11
CA THR A 961 -6.34 21.57 27.35
C THR A 961 -6.86 22.57 28.37
N VAL A 962 -8.00 23.18 28.11
CA VAL A 962 -8.74 23.99 29.08
C VAL A 962 -10.17 23.45 29.19
N SER A 963 -10.57 23.03 30.38
CA SER A 963 -11.93 22.58 30.70
C SER A 963 -12.65 23.61 31.58
N VAL A 964 -13.95 23.78 31.34
CA VAL A 964 -14.84 24.64 32.13
C VAL A 964 -16.15 23.91 32.38
N ASP A 965 -16.43 23.70 33.67
CA ASP A 965 -17.62 22.97 34.12
C ASP A 965 -18.55 23.87 34.90
N ARG A 966 -19.86 23.77 34.62
CA ARG A 966 -20.88 24.56 35.29
C ARG A 966 -22.23 23.86 35.39
N PRO A 967 -22.72 23.55 36.61
CA PRO A 967 -24.13 23.25 36.81
C PRO A 967 -24.96 24.54 36.72
N THR A 968 -25.97 24.57 35.85
CA THR A 968 -26.83 25.74 35.61
C THR A 968 -28.31 25.38 35.68
N PHE A 969 -29.12 26.16 36.39
CA PHE A 969 -30.59 25.99 36.39
C PHE A 969 -31.21 26.57 35.12
N ILE A 970 -32.00 25.77 34.41
CA ILE A 970 -32.83 26.20 33.28
C ILE A 970 -34.28 25.86 33.63
N ASN A 971 -34.90 26.73 34.43
CA ASN A 971 -36.15 26.43 35.12
C ASN A 971 -37.34 26.08 34.21
N PHE A 972 -37.35 26.54 32.95
CA PHE A 972 -38.43 26.22 32.01
C PHE A 972 -38.31 24.81 31.41
N LEU A 973 -37.11 24.20 31.43
CA LEU A 973 -36.92 22.80 31.04
C LEU A 973 -36.99 21.88 32.25
N ASN A 974 -36.31 22.24 33.35
CA ASN A 974 -36.32 21.46 34.58
C ASN A 974 -36.10 22.39 35.79
N ALA A 975 -37.12 22.55 36.62
CA ALA A 975 -37.05 23.40 37.82
C ALA A 975 -36.40 22.70 39.03
N ASN A 976 -36.31 21.36 39.00
CA ASN A 976 -35.86 20.56 40.14
C ASN A 976 -34.41 20.07 40.00
N ARG A 977 -33.82 20.16 38.80
CA ARG A 977 -32.45 19.70 38.53
C ARG A 977 -31.69 20.68 37.64
N THR A 978 -30.39 20.78 37.87
CA THR A 978 -29.48 21.57 37.03
C THR A 978 -29.15 20.84 35.74
N PHE A 979 -28.79 21.62 34.72
CA PHE A 979 -28.10 21.16 33.53
C PHE A 979 -26.61 21.30 33.77
N PHE A 980 -25.87 20.20 33.63
CA PHE A 980 -24.42 20.21 33.72
C PHE A 980 -23.86 20.53 32.33
N PHE A 981 -23.16 21.67 32.23
CA PHE A 981 -22.43 22.06 31.04
C PHE A 981 -20.95 21.78 31.28
N ASN A 982 -20.34 20.98 30.42
CA ASN A 982 -18.91 20.72 30.38
C ASN A 982 -18.40 21.17 29.01
N SER A 983 -17.45 22.09 28.99
CA SER A 983 -16.80 22.55 27.76
C SER A 983 -15.31 22.34 27.86
N GLN A 984 -14.69 21.71 26.86
CA GLN A 984 -13.25 21.48 26.84
C GLN A 984 -12.67 21.98 25.52
N TRP A 985 -11.51 22.61 25.59
CA TRP A 985 -10.83 23.26 24.47
C TRP A 985 -9.40 22.74 24.42
N PHE A 986 -9.04 22.18 23.28
CA PHE A 986 -7.75 21.55 23.02
C PHE A 986 -7.01 22.40 22.03
N PHE A 987 -5.84 22.87 22.40
CA PHE A 987 -4.93 23.61 21.55
C PHE A 987 -3.70 22.75 21.33
N GLN A 988 -3.33 22.56 20.08
CA GLN A 988 -2.08 21.90 19.72
C GLN A 988 -1.24 22.87 18.92
N TYR A 989 0.03 22.99 19.30
CA TYR A 989 1.08 23.65 18.53
C TYR A 989 2.20 22.67 18.24
N VAL A 990 2.58 22.54 16.97
CA VAL A 990 3.66 21.68 16.51
C VAL A 990 4.81 22.56 16.01
N GLU A 991 5.91 22.55 16.74
CA GLU A 991 7.14 23.23 16.35
C GLU A 991 7.92 22.39 15.31
N GLY A 992 8.54 23.06 14.34
CA GLY A 992 9.21 22.40 13.22
C GLY A 992 8.30 22.06 12.03
N TYR A 993 6.98 22.31 12.14
CA TYR A 993 6.02 22.05 11.07
C TYR A 993 6.40 22.74 9.74
N ARG A 994 6.24 22.00 8.65
CA ARG A 994 6.37 22.47 7.27
C ARG A 994 5.13 22.07 6.47
N GLN A 995 4.84 22.76 5.37
CA GLN A 995 3.70 22.44 4.50
C GLN A 995 3.77 21.04 3.87
N SER A 996 4.96 20.43 3.84
CA SER A 996 5.18 19.06 3.39
C SER A 996 4.71 17.99 4.39
N HIS A 997 4.34 18.37 5.63
CA HIS A 997 3.83 17.42 6.60
C HIS A 997 2.36 17.08 6.34
N THR A 998 1.99 15.83 6.61
CA THR A 998 0.60 15.36 6.53
C THR A 998 -0.25 15.74 7.74
N SER A 999 0.30 16.45 8.72
CA SER A 999 -0.46 16.99 9.85
C SER A 999 -1.22 18.27 9.48
N THR A 1000 -2.29 18.59 10.20
CA THR A 1000 -3.24 19.64 9.78
C THR A 1000 -2.73 21.08 9.89
N GLY A 1001 -1.46 21.35 10.11
CA GLY A 1001 -0.92 22.70 10.32
C GLY A 1001 -0.13 22.78 11.61
N PRO A 1002 0.63 23.87 11.82
CA PRO A 1002 1.36 24.06 13.06
C PRO A 1002 0.44 24.31 14.24
N TRP A 1003 -0.80 24.77 14.02
CA TRP A 1003 -1.79 25.05 15.05
C TRP A 1003 -3.10 24.32 14.74
N ASN A 1004 -3.68 23.67 15.75
CA ASN A 1004 -5.04 23.12 15.73
C ASN A 1004 -5.80 23.51 17.01
N MET A 1005 -7.13 23.60 16.89
CA MET A 1005 -8.02 23.71 18.04
C MET A 1005 -9.22 22.77 17.88
N LEU A 1006 -9.45 21.94 18.89
CA LEU A 1006 -10.64 21.10 19.01
C LEU A 1006 -11.47 21.58 20.21
N MET A 1007 -12.79 21.61 20.06
CA MET A 1007 -13.71 21.98 21.13
C MET A 1007 -14.74 20.87 21.36
N THR A 1008 -15.04 20.62 22.62
CA THR A 1008 -16.17 19.79 23.06
C THR A 1008 -17.15 20.63 23.87
N LEU A 1009 -18.43 20.32 23.72
CA LEU A 1009 -19.49 20.84 24.56
C LEU A 1009 -20.46 19.72 24.88
N SER A 1010 -20.51 19.33 26.15
CA SER A 1010 -21.39 18.31 26.69
C SER A 1010 -22.44 18.96 27.59
N VAL A 1011 -23.70 18.54 27.43
CA VAL A 1011 -24.83 18.96 28.26
C VAL A 1011 -25.58 17.72 28.73
N SER A 1012 -25.76 17.58 30.04
CA SER A 1012 -26.52 16.50 30.63
C SER A 1012 -27.45 17.00 31.75
N THR A 1013 -28.55 16.30 31.97
CA THR A 1013 -29.49 16.57 33.08
C THR A 1013 -30.26 15.31 33.46
N GLY A 1014 -31.05 15.38 34.53
CA GLY A 1014 -31.87 14.27 35.01
C GLY A 1014 -33.32 14.67 35.26
N TYR A 1015 -34.24 13.83 34.78
CA TYR A 1015 -35.68 13.96 34.98
C TYR A 1015 -36.22 12.77 35.79
N PHE A 1016 -37.38 12.98 36.43
CA PHE A 1016 -38.10 11.95 37.18
C PHE A 1016 -37.25 11.24 38.25
N GLN A 1017 -36.60 12.03 39.12
CA GLN A 1017 -35.68 11.52 40.15
C GLN A 1017 -34.52 10.72 39.54
N ASP A 1018 -33.87 11.30 38.52
CA ASP A 1018 -32.73 10.73 37.79
C ASP A 1018 -33.01 9.35 37.15
N ARG A 1019 -34.29 9.04 36.88
CA ARG A 1019 -34.69 7.88 36.08
C ARG A 1019 -34.51 8.09 34.59
N LEU A 1020 -34.64 9.32 34.09
CA LEU A 1020 -34.45 9.66 32.69
C LEU A 1020 -33.28 10.64 32.57
N LEU A 1021 -32.20 10.20 31.93
CA LEU A 1021 -30.92 10.92 31.81
C LEU A 1021 -30.61 11.17 30.33
N PRO A 1022 -31.07 12.30 29.76
CA PRO A 1022 -30.60 12.74 28.46
C PRO A 1022 -29.21 13.38 28.56
N PHE A 1023 -28.36 13.08 27.59
CA PHE A 1023 -27.12 13.81 27.35
C PHE A 1023 -26.90 14.08 25.86
N VAL A 1024 -26.17 15.15 25.59
CA VAL A 1024 -25.75 15.55 24.26
C VAL A 1024 -24.33 16.07 24.31
N THR A 1025 -23.50 15.68 23.35
CA THR A 1025 -22.11 16.12 23.21
C THR A 1025 -21.85 16.52 21.77
N GLY A 1026 -21.41 17.76 21.58
CA GLY A 1026 -20.87 18.22 20.31
C GLY A 1026 -19.34 18.22 20.37
N VAL A 1027 -18.70 17.71 19.32
CA VAL A 1027 -17.25 17.76 19.13
C VAL A 1027 -16.97 18.42 17.80
N TYR A 1028 -16.03 19.36 17.77
CA TYR A 1028 -15.63 20.02 16.53
C TYR A 1028 -14.14 20.33 16.53
N ASP A 1029 -13.44 19.85 15.50
CA ASP A 1029 -12.04 20.15 15.23
C ASP A 1029 -11.97 21.18 14.10
N MET A 1030 -11.46 22.38 14.45
CA MET A 1030 -11.49 23.54 13.57
C MET A 1030 -10.57 23.38 12.37
N ARG A 1031 -9.38 22.81 12.56
CA ARG A 1031 -8.40 22.76 11.49
C ARG A 1031 -8.73 21.65 10.53
N SER A 1032 -9.09 20.45 11.01
CA SER A 1032 -9.56 19.34 10.18
C SER A 1032 -10.89 19.66 9.48
N ASN A 1033 -11.72 20.53 10.07
CA ASN A 1033 -13.11 20.78 9.67
C ASN A 1033 -13.91 19.47 9.69
N SER A 1034 -13.82 18.80 10.84
CA SER A 1034 -14.52 17.56 11.16
C SER A 1034 -15.18 17.69 12.53
N GLY A 1035 -16.22 16.89 12.78
CA GLY A 1035 -16.99 17.00 14.00
C GLY A 1035 -17.89 15.80 14.24
N ALA A 1036 -18.36 15.67 15.46
CA ALA A 1036 -19.31 14.65 15.88
C ALA A 1036 -20.43 15.29 16.70
N PHE A 1037 -21.63 14.72 16.59
CA PHE A 1037 -22.77 15.06 17.42
C PHE A 1037 -23.34 13.78 18.02
N LEU A 1038 -23.15 13.62 19.32
CA LEU A 1038 -23.52 12.43 20.08
C LEU A 1038 -24.72 12.78 20.95
N THR A 1039 -25.77 11.98 20.90
CA THR A 1039 -26.91 12.13 21.79
C THR A 1039 -27.38 10.77 22.27
N ALA A 1040 -27.71 10.68 23.55
CA ALA A 1040 -28.36 9.49 24.05
C ALA A 1040 -29.25 9.81 25.26
N ILE A 1041 -30.14 8.85 25.51
CA ILE A 1041 -31.09 8.88 26.60
C ILE A 1041 -30.95 7.57 27.34
N VAL A 1042 -30.69 7.65 28.64
CA VAL A 1042 -30.71 6.50 29.54
C VAL A 1042 -31.98 6.53 30.36
N TYR A 1043 -32.70 5.41 30.40
CA TYR A 1043 -33.87 5.21 31.26
C TYR A 1043 -33.59 4.10 32.28
N ARG A 1044 -33.69 4.42 33.57
CA ARG A 1044 -33.56 3.48 34.69
C ARG A 1044 -34.96 3.04 35.13
N PHE A 1045 -35.31 1.79 34.80
CA PHE A 1045 -36.60 1.20 35.18
C PHE A 1045 -36.63 0.84 36.66
N THR A 1046 -35.52 0.31 37.16
CA THR A 1046 -35.25 -0.03 38.56
C THR A 1046 -33.83 0.39 38.93
N GLU A 1047 -33.39 0.10 40.16
CA GLU A 1047 -31.99 0.30 40.58
C GLU A 1047 -31.02 -0.62 39.82
N ASN A 1048 -31.52 -1.78 39.37
CA ASN A 1048 -30.72 -2.82 38.74
C ASN A 1048 -30.85 -2.82 37.22
N PHE A 1049 -31.99 -2.36 36.66
CA PHE A 1049 -32.28 -2.46 35.23
C PHE A 1049 -32.39 -1.09 34.56
N SER A 1050 -31.57 -0.88 33.54
CA SER A 1050 -31.54 0.34 32.74
C SER A 1050 -31.38 0.07 31.25
N THR A 1051 -31.81 1.03 30.43
CA THR A 1051 -31.68 0.95 28.99
C THR A 1051 -31.18 2.28 28.43
N ALA A 1052 -30.22 2.23 27.52
CA ALA A 1052 -29.75 3.40 26.78
C ALA A 1052 -30.18 3.30 25.32
N PHE A 1053 -30.53 4.44 24.73
CA PHE A 1053 -30.69 4.59 23.29
C PHE A 1053 -29.93 5.84 22.85
N GLY A 1054 -29.17 5.76 21.76
CA GLY A 1054 -28.40 6.88 21.28
C GLY A 1054 -28.15 6.88 19.78
N VAL A 1055 -27.73 8.05 19.32
CA VAL A 1055 -27.39 8.35 17.94
C VAL A 1055 -26.08 9.14 17.93
N ALA A 1056 -25.18 8.78 17.02
CA ALA A 1056 -23.94 9.49 16.77
C ALA A 1056 -23.89 9.90 15.30
N ALA A 1057 -23.72 11.19 15.03
CA ALA A 1057 -23.54 11.72 13.69
C ALA A 1057 -22.12 12.24 13.52
N PHE A 1058 -21.45 11.88 12.44
CA PHE A 1058 -20.08 12.27 12.14
C PHE A 1058 -20.01 13.10 10.87
N SER A 1059 -19.03 13.98 10.81
CA SER A 1059 -18.77 14.81 9.64
C SER A 1059 -17.28 15.03 9.48
N GLY A 1060 -16.83 15.11 8.24
CA GLY A 1060 -15.41 15.33 7.93
C GLY A 1060 -15.16 15.35 6.43
N ARG A 1061 -13.90 15.57 6.06
CA ARG A 1061 -13.48 15.65 4.66
C ARG A 1061 -12.04 15.20 4.51
N PHE A 1062 -11.70 14.75 3.30
CA PHE A 1062 -10.31 14.60 2.91
C PHE A 1062 -9.60 15.95 2.87
N LYS A 1063 -8.31 15.93 3.20
CA LYS A 1063 -7.39 17.03 2.95
C LYS A 1063 -6.32 16.61 1.97
N GLU A 1064 -5.86 17.56 1.18
CA GLU A 1064 -4.72 17.40 0.30
C GLU A 1064 -3.42 17.76 1.05
N ALA A 1065 -2.39 16.96 0.81
CA ALA A 1065 -0.99 17.24 1.11
C ALA A 1065 -0.17 17.04 -0.18
N ASP A 1066 1.05 17.58 -0.19
CA ASP A 1066 1.99 17.24 -1.24
C ASP A 1066 2.39 15.77 -1.14
N ALA A 1067 2.52 15.10 -2.28
CA ALA A 1067 2.99 13.72 -2.30
C ALA A 1067 4.44 13.60 -1.81
N ALA A 1068 4.75 12.51 -1.10
CA ALA A 1068 6.11 12.22 -0.68
C ALA A 1068 7.04 11.97 -1.89
N ILE A 1069 8.32 12.37 -1.76
CA ILE A 1069 9.35 12.10 -2.77
C ILE A 1069 9.47 10.59 -3.01
N ASN A 1070 9.55 9.82 -1.92
CA ASN A 1070 9.57 8.36 -1.90
C ASN A 1070 8.30 7.83 -1.25
N ASP A 1071 7.14 8.10 -1.87
CA ASP A 1071 5.86 7.59 -1.38
C ASP A 1071 5.83 6.05 -1.32
N VAL A 1072 5.11 5.51 -0.32
CA VAL A 1072 4.95 4.06 -0.10
C VAL A 1072 4.12 3.50 -1.25
N GLY A 1073 4.81 2.98 -2.27
CA GLY A 1073 4.19 2.52 -3.52
C GLY A 1073 4.31 3.47 -4.71
N SER A 1074 5.12 4.54 -4.63
CA SER A 1074 5.27 5.56 -5.70
C SER A 1074 5.74 5.02 -7.06
N GLY A 1075 6.47 3.91 -7.09
CA GLY A 1075 6.85 3.22 -8.32
C GLY A 1075 5.71 2.49 -9.03
N VAL A 1076 4.59 2.33 -8.33
CA VAL A 1076 3.47 1.47 -8.73
C VAL A 1076 2.22 2.28 -9.08
N ILE A 1077 2.26 3.62 -9.00
CA ILE A 1077 1.12 4.50 -9.28
C ILE A 1077 1.49 5.55 -10.35
N ASN A 1078 0.61 5.79 -11.32
CA ASN A 1078 0.81 6.84 -12.32
C ASN A 1078 0.26 8.16 -11.81
N ARG A 1079 1.06 9.21 -11.90
CA ARG A 1079 0.69 10.54 -11.44
C ARG A 1079 0.31 11.37 -12.66
N ILE A 1080 -0.99 11.50 -12.88
CA ILE A 1080 -1.56 12.16 -14.07
C ILE A 1080 -2.79 13.01 -13.74
N GLY A 1081 -2.95 14.13 -14.44
CA GLY A 1081 -4.11 15.00 -14.30
C GLY A 1081 -3.94 16.09 -13.24
N LYS A 1082 -5.07 16.69 -12.82
CA LYS A 1082 -5.12 17.94 -12.05
C LYS A 1082 -4.50 17.84 -10.64
N ASP A 1083 -4.46 16.65 -10.05
CA ASP A 1083 -4.05 16.41 -8.66
C ASP A 1083 -2.87 15.40 -8.56
N SER A 1084 -2.10 15.22 -9.64
CA SER A 1084 -1.01 14.23 -9.75
C SER A 1084 0.07 14.34 -8.66
N GLU A 1085 0.31 15.57 -8.19
CA GLU A 1085 1.32 15.91 -7.19
C GLU A 1085 0.78 15.91 -5.75
N LYS A 1086 -0.47 15.50 -5.56
CA LYS A 1086 -1.17 15.54 -4.28
C LYS A 1086 -1.43 14.14 -3.74
N GLN A 1087 -1.43 14.05 -2.42
CA GLN A 1087 -1.95 12.92 -1.66
C GLN A 1087 -3.13 13.39 -0.81
N PHE A 1088 -4.02 12.46 -0.49
CA PHE A 1088 -5.20 12.75 0.30
C PHE A 1088 -5.19 11.94 1.58
N PHE A 1089 -5.53 12.60 2.69
CA PHE A 1089 -5.61 11.98 4.00
C PHE A 1089 -6.85 12.48 4.76
N GLU A 1090 -7.24 11.74 5.78
CA GLU A 1090 -8.44 11.98 6.58
C GLU A 1090 -8.01 12.43 7.99
N PRO A 1091 -7.99 13.74 8.29
CA PRO A 1091 -7.57 14.21 9.61
C PRO A 1091 -8.69 14.18 10.65
N GLY A 1092 -8.30 13.96 11.91
CA GLY A 1092 -9.20 14.05 13.06
C GLY A 1092 -10.38 13.08 12.94
N LEU A 1093 -11.60 13.57 13.19
CA LEU A 1093 -12.82 12.78 13.11
C LEU A 1093 -13.21 12.41 11.66
N SER A 1094 -12.49 12.91 10.65
CA SER A 1094 -12.75 12.54 9.25
C SER A 1094 -12.54 11.04 8.99
N LEU A 1095 -11.70 10.36 9.79
CA LEU A 1095 -11.44 8.92 9.69
C LEU A 1095 -12.70 8.04 9.90
N ILE A 1096 -13.69 8.58 10.62
CA ILE A 1096 -14.94 7.89 10.96
C ILE A 1096 -16.18 8.61 10.39
N ARG A 1097 -15.99 9.50 9.41
CA ARG A 1097 -17.07 10.33 8.83
C ARG A 1097 -18.22 9.53 8.20
N GLU A 1098 -17.98 8.30 7.74
CA GLU A 1098 -18.98 7.44 7.09
C GLU A 1098 -19.67 6.48 8.09
N ARG A 1099 -19.54 6.75 9.40
CA ARG A 1099 -19.96 5.85 10.47
C ARG A 1099 -21.06 6.44 11.34
N ASP A 1100 -22.03 7.11 10.76
CA ASP A 1100 -23.22 7.51 11.52
C ASP A 1100 -23.86 6.30 12.19
N GLU A 1101 -24.20 6.41 13.47
CA GLU A 1101 -24.50 5.26 14.34
C GLU A 1101 -25.85 5.42 15.02
N ILE A 1102 -26.53 4.29 15.19
CA ILE A 1102 -27.61 4.14 16.15
C ILE A 1102 -27.24 2.99 17.07
N PHE A 1103 -27.41 3.20 18.38
CA PHE A 1103 -27.13 2.17 19.37
C PHE A 1103 -28.20 2.09 20.44
N MET A 1104 -28.31 0.90 21.01
CA MET A 1104 -29.16 0.58 22.13
C MET A 1104 -28.41 -0.32 23.09
N SER A 1105 -28.53 -0.09 24.39
CA SER A 1105 -28.05 -1.03 25.39
C SER A 1105 -29.10 -1.34 26.46
N LEU A 1106 -29.02 -2.56 26.97
CA LEU A 1106 -29.87 -3.11 28.03
C LEU A 1106 -28.92 -3.60 29.13
N ARG A 1107 -28.93 -2.97 30.30
CA ARG A 1107 -28.01 -3.29 31.40
C ARG A 1107 -28.76 -3.76 32.63
N TYR A 1108 -28.30 -4.87 33.19
CA TYR A 1108 -28.71 -5.41 34.47
C TYR A 1108 -27.51 -5.49 35.41
N THR A 1109 -27.50 -4.65 36.45
CA THR A 1109 -26.46 -4.62 37.50
C THR A 1109 -26.91 -5.46 38.69
N PHE A 1110 -26.00 -6.22 39.30
CA PHE A 1110 -26.28 -7.08 40.44
C PHE A 1110 -25.23 -6.97 41.55
#